data_AF-A0A7X6V586-F1
#
_entry.id   AF-A0A7X6V586-F1
#
_cell.length_a   1.000
_cell.length_b   1.000
_cell.length_c   1.000
_cell.angle_alpha   90.00
_cell.angle_beta   90.00
_cell.angle_gamma   90.00
#
_symmetry.space_group_name_H-M   'P 1'
#
loop_
_entity.id
_entity.type
_entity.pdbx_description
1 polymer ?
#
loop_
_entity_poly.entity_id
_entity_poly.type
_entity_poly.pdbx_seq_one_letter_code
_entity_poly.pdbx_strand_id
1 'polypeptide(L)'
;MAFSLQESIELMFSRELSFHGRAFVNNQALSGMEIREFDIDGYPARLLYNPAREASVMADVSEETIRNRQCFLCEEGLSPEQLGTVWRSPASQEDYIFRVNPFPIFDLHFTISLSHHKRQQLEGYFADMAAISHDLPDYTIFYNGPMCGASAPDHLHFQAVPSGNMPSEVIARKGQHLEPVYSSISGTISRLCVWSNGSYVLRSKSREGIDSLFSHLMSCAPIFDSSEWEPRVNVLSWWEADHYAALVHFRRESRPTCFTAEDPQERILISPACVEMSGVAIVSSRDSFNLLTADKLKSIIEEVSLDKISSQLMENKLKRTQAELAVGIFSEERIEFSFNAPYSAGGKSYKGDFTASVKDGKVLFDGEIHDQIIFTSSEENASFILKDVTIGVEFHWERKEDQVFAGNLKLIVEKGRVTAINLIGIEDYLISVISSEMSATSSKQLLKAHAVISRSWTLAQIVKNKEITASEHEYSACIVTEDELIKWYDREDHTNFDVCADDHCQRYQGLTRASTEAVREVIKETWGEVLTYDGKICDARFSKCCGGIFEEFPYCWEDKDMPYLRKQFDNKSETPLPDLTIEENAREWIYGSPEAFCNTTDQRILSQVLNSYDQETLNFFRWKEKYSQQELSELIKSRSGVDYGEIIDLVPLARGTSGRLWKLKIVGSNRSRTIGKELEIRRTLSPSHLYSSAFVVEKEGVTASGAPASFTLVGAGWGHGVGLCQIGAAVMGDLGYDYREILLHYFNGASVDKQY
;
A
#
# COMPACT_ATOMS: atom_id res chain seq x y z
N MET A 1 25.68 -5.10 49.42
CA MET A 1 24.74 -4.51 48.46
C MET A 1 25.23 -4.90 47.09
N ALA A 2 24.37 -5.44 46.23
CA ALA A 2 24.74 -5.63 44.82
C ALA A 2 24.89 -4.24 44.20
N PHE A 3 26.01 -3.99 43.53
CA PHE A 3 26.20 -2.75 42.77
C PHE A 3 25.16 -2.69 41.64
N SER A 4 24.68 -1.49 41.32
CA SER A 4 23.97 -1.24 40.07
C SER A 4 24.89 -1.55 38.87
N LEU A 5 24.30 -1.70 37.68
CA LEU A 5 25.08 -1.89 36.45
C LEU A 5 26.05 -0.73 36.24
N GLN A 6 25.58 0.50 36.43
CA GLN A 6 26.38 1.72 36.28
C GLN A 6 27.60 1.74 37.20
N GLU A 7 27.41 1.52 38.51
CA GLU A 7 28.52 1.47 39.47
C GLU A 7 29.53 0.36 39.11
N SER A 8 29.04 -0.76 38.58
CA SER A 8 29.88 -1.89 38.19
C SER A 8 30.78 -1.55 36.99
N ILE A 9 30.24 -0.91 35.95
CA ILE A 9 31.00 -0.57 34.75
C ILE A 9 31.99 0.58 35.00
N GLU A 10 31.66 1.54 35.86
CA GLU A 10 32.54 2.65 36.22
C GLU A 10 33.72 2.19 37.10
N LEU A 11 33.45 1.27 38.02
CA LEU A 11 34.49 0.61 38.80
C LEU A 11 35.40 -0.24 37.91
N MET A 12 34.82 -0.98 36.95
CA MET A 12 35.57 -1.73 35.95
C MET A 12 36.46 -0.81 35.11
N PHE A 13 35.93 0.33 34.63
CA PHE A 13 36.69 1.32 33.87
C PHE A 13 37.91 1.82 34.66
N SER A 14 37.70 2.23 35.91
CA SER A 14 38.77 2.71 36.78
C SER A 14 39.86 1.65 37.01
N ARG A 15 39.46 0.38 37.13
CA ARG A 15 40.39 -0.75 37.28
C ARG A 15 41.15 -1.04 35.98
N GLU A 16 40.46 -1.07 34.84
CA GLU A 16 41.07 -1.30 33.53
C GLU A 16 42.18 -0.29 33.24
N LEU A 17 41.92 0.99 33.51
CA LEU A 17 42.90 2.05 33.31
C LEU A 17 44.14 1.93 34.23
N SER A 18 44.05 1.20 35.34
CA SER A 18 45.22 0.96 36.21
C SER A 18 46.25 0.01 35.61
N PHE A 19 45.88 -0.82 34.63
CA PHE A 19 46.77 -1.79 34.00
C PHE A 19 47.70 -1.19 32.93
N HIS A 20 47.60 0.12 32.63
CA HIS A 20 48.45 0.84 31.67
C HIS A 20 48.49 0.22 30.25
N GLY A 21 47.48 -0.58 29.88
CA GLY A 21 47.34 -1.21 28.56
C GLY A 21 46.89 -0.24 27.46
N ARG A 22 46.51 -0.77 26.30
CA ARG A 22 46.09 0.04 25.13
C ARG A 22 44.93 0.99 25.43
N ALA A 23 43.94 0.53 26.18
CA ALA A 23 42.80 1.36 26.58
C ALA A 23 43.26 2.56 27.42
N PHE A 24 44.24 2.39 28.31
CA PHE A 24 44.80 3.50 29.10
C PHE A 24 45.50 4.54 28.23
N VAL A 25 46.41 4.11 27.35
CA VAL A 25 47.15 5.00 26.45
C VAL A 25 46.20 5.83 25.59
N ASN A 26 45.19 5.18 25.00
CA ASN A 26 44.25 5.86 24.12
C ASN A 26 43.25 6.75 24.89
N ASN A 27 42.88 6.41 26.14
CA ASN A 27 42.08 7.30 26.98
C ASN A 27 42.85 8.55 27.42
N GLN A 28 44.15 8.44 27.75
CA GLN A 28 44.96 9.63 28.06
C GLN A 28 45.02 10.61 26.89
N ALA A 29 45.09 10.10 25.65
CA ALA A 29 45.13 10.92 24.44
C ALA A 29 43.89 11.79 24.26
N LEU A 30 42.76 11.47 24.92
CA LEU A 30 41.53 12.27 24.82
C LEU A 30 41.69 13.68 25.40
N SER A 31 42.45 13.81 26.49
CA SER A 31 42.60 15.08 27.24
C SER A 31 43.35 16.19 26.49
N GLY A 32 44.05 15.84 25.41
CA GLY A 32 44.80 16.78 24.56
C GLY A 32 44.26 16.90 23.12
N MET A 33 43.05 16.41 22.85
CA MET A 33 42.48 16.45 21.50
C MET A 33 42.22 17.87 21.01
N GLU A 34 42.57 18.12 19.75
CA GLU A 34 42.25 19.36 19.06
C GLU A 34 40.80 19.30 18.57
N ILE A 35 40.02 20.33 18.89
CA ILE A 35 38.60 20.45 18.57
C ILE A 35 38.37 21.72 17.76
N ARG A 36 37.66 21.60 16.65
CA ARG A 36 37.14 22.73 15.88
C ARG A 36 35.62 22.70 15.93
N GLU A 37 35.00 23.81 16.32
CA GLU A 37 33.53 23.93 16.32
C GLU A 37 33.03 24.53 15.01
N PHE A 38 31.87 24.07 14.58
CA PHE A 38 31.16 24.55 13.40
C PHE A 38 29.73 24.91 13.79
N ASP A 39 29.19 25.92 13.11
CA ASP A 39 27.76 26.18 13.00
C ASP A 39 27.37 25.91 11.55
N ILE A 40 26.50 24.93 11.33
CA ILE A 40 26.03 24.51 10.01
C ILE A 40 24.54 24.79 9.96
N ASP A 41 24.16 25.94 9.41
CA ASP A 41 22.77 26.41 9.33
C ASP A 41 22.05 26.43 10.70
N GLY A 42 22.73 26.85 11.77
CA GLY A 42 22.22 26.87 13.14
C GLY A 42 22.31 25.52 13.87
N TYR A 43 22.87 24.49 13.23
CA TYR A 43 23.18 23.22 13.88
C TYR A 43 24.63 23.23 14.41
N PRO A 44 24.86 23.02 15.72
CA PRO A 44 26.21 22.96 16.27
C PRO A 44 26.87 21.62 15.93
N ALA A 45 28.04 21.66 15.31
CA ALA A 45 28.85 20.47 15.01
C ALA A 45 30.28 20.64 15.52
N ARG A 46 30.96 19.52 15.78
CA ARG A 46 32.35 19.52 16.25
C ARG A 46 33.20 18.58 15.41
N LEU A 47 34.44 18.99 15.14
CA LEU A 47 35.46 18.20 14.48
C LEU A 47 36.59 17.92 15.47
N LEU A 48 36.86 16.64 15.71
CA LEU A 48 37.88 16.14 16.63
C LEU A 48 39.02 15.49 15.84
N TYR A 49 40.26 15.86 16.18
CA TYR A 49 41.45 15.15 15.69
C TYR A 49 41.87 14.07 16.68
N ASN A 50 41.70 12.80 16.29
CA ASN A 50 42.06 11.65 17.13
C ASN A 50 42.89 10.61 16.35
N PRO A 51 44.24 10.73 16.34
CA PRO A 51 45.11 9.80 15.61
C PRO A 51 45.05 8.36 16.16
N ALA A 52 44.69 8.17 17.44
CA ALA A 52 44.59 6.83 18.03
C ALA A 52 43.50 5.95 17.38
N ARG A 53 42.57 6.56 16.61
CA ARG A 53 41.48 5.85 15.92
C ARG A 53 41.81 5.42 14.49
N GLU A 54 43.02 5.66 13.98
CA GLU A 54 43.39 5.31 12.60
C GLU A 54 43.12 3.85 12.25
N ALA A 55 43.51 2.92 13.14
CA ALA A 55 43.28 1.48 12.95
C ALA A 55 41.78 1.12 12.89
N SER A 56 40.92 1.84 13.62
CA SER A 56 39.48 1.63 13.59
C SER A 56 38.83 2.23 12.35
N VAL A 57 39.26 3.41 11.91
CA VAL A 57 38.72 4.10 10.73
C VAL A 57 39.11 3.38 9.44
N MET A 58 40.34 2.88 9.36
CA MET A 58 40.90 2.21 8.19
C MET A 58 40.61 0.70 8.15
N ALA A 59 39.84 0.17 9.11
CA ALA A 59 39.52 -1.24 9.17
C ALA A 59 38.84 -1.69 7.87
N ASP A 60 39.36 -2.79 7.30
CA ASP A 60 38.74 -3.48 6.19
C ASP A 60 37.62 -4.39 6.72
N VAL A 61 36.41 -4.13 6.25
CA VAL A 61 35.17 -4.81 6.62
C VAL A 61 34.59 -5.59 5.45
N SER A 62 35.42 -5.91 4.44
CA SER A 62 35.04 -6.79 3.34
C SER A 62 34.78 -8.22 3.83
N GLU A 63 33.86 -8.92 3.16
CA GLU A 63 33.53 -10.31 3.50
C GLU A 63 34.76 -11.22 3.51
N GLU A 64 35.70 -11.00 2.59
CA GLU A 64 36.94 -11.78 2.50
C GLU A 64 37.81 -11.60 3.75
N THR A 65 38.01 -10.36 4.19
CA THR A 65 38.80 -10.06 5.39
C THR A 65 38.11 -10.58 6.65
N ILE A 66 36.78 -10.50 6.72
CA ILE A 66 36.00 -11.00 7.87
C ILE A 66 36.06 -12.53 7.98
N ARG A 67 35.91 -13.27 6.87
CA ARG A 67 35.98 -14.73 6.88
C ARG A 67 37.35 -15.26 7.35
N ASN A 68 38.41 -14.48 7.13
CA ASN A 68 39.78 -14.90 7.38
C ASN A 68 40.37 -14.37 8.69
N ARG A 69 39.66 -13.49 9.41
CA ARG A 69 40.12 -12.94 10.69
C ARG A 69 39.45 -13.64 11.87
N GLN A 70 40.14 -13.70 13.00
CA GLN A 70 39.53 -14.08 14.27
C GLN A 70 38.63 -12.94 14.77
N CYS A 71 37.40 -13.24 15.21
CA CYS A 71 36.50 -12.23 15.76
C CYS A 71 37.06 -11.66 17.07
N PHE A 72 37.29 -10.35 17.11
CA PHE A 72 37.90 -9.65 18.24
C PHE A 72 36.91 -9.35 19.40
N LEU A 73 35.64 -9.71 19.25
CA LEU A 73 34.59 -9.55 20.27
C LEU A 73 34.23 -10.88 20.97
N CYS A 74 34.61 -12.02 20.37
CA CYS A 74 34.50 -13.34 20.97
C CYS A 74 35.60 -13.57 22.02
N GLU A 75 35.30 -14.40 23.03
CA GLU A 75 36.23 -14.71 24.12
C GLU A 75 37.64 -15.09 23.66
N GLU A 76 37.74 -15.91 22.60
CA GLU A 76 39.01 -16.37 22.03
C GLU A 76 39.85 -15.26 21.38
N GLY A 77 39.21 -14.17 20.92
CA GLY A 77 39.86 -13.05 20.22
C GLY A 77 40.16 -11.84 21.11
N LEU A 78 39.83 -11.91 22.40
CA LEU A 78 40.06 -10.82 23.35
C LEU A 78 41.48 -10.84 23.91
N SER A 79 41.96 -9.66 24.31
CA SER A 79 43.16 -9.57 25.15
C SER A 79 42.90 -10.22 26.51
N PRO A 80 43.79 -11.10 27.00
CA PRO A 80 43.68 -11.69 28.34
C PRO A 80 43.61 -10.67 29.49
N GLU A 81 44.02 -9.43 29.23
CA GLU A 81 44.09 -8.34 30.22
C GLU A 81 42.78 -7.54 30.33
N GLN A 82 41.85 -7.70 29.39
CA GLN A 82 40.66 -6.85 29.30
C GLN A 82 39.58 -7.29 30.30
N LEU A 83 39.24 -6.41 31.25
CA LEU A 83 38.15 -6.66 32.19
C LEU A 83 36.79 -6.62 31.50
N GLY A 84 35.85 -7.42 32.00
CA GLY A 84 34.48 -7.48 31.52
C GLY A 84 33.46 -7.59 32.65
N THR A 85 32.31 -6.92 32.48
CA THR A 85 31.13 -7.04 33.36
C THR A 85 29.98 -7.64 32.55
N VAL A 86 29.37 -8.71 33.06
CA VAL A 86 28.24 -9.37 32.40
C VAL A 86 26.92 -8.76 32.85
N TRP A 87 26.03 -8.50 31.91
CA TRP A 87 24.65 -8.10 32.14
C TRP A 87 23.72 -9.01 31.35
N ARG A 88 22.68 -9.51 32.00
CA ARG A 88 21.69 -10.40 31.37
C ARG A 88 20.46 -9.61 30.98
N SER A 89 20.08 -9.68 29.71
CA SER A 89 18.94 -8.94 29.21
C SER A 89 17.63 -9.42 29.83
N PRO A 90 16.80 -8.50 30.37
CA PRO A 90 15.45 -8.84 30.79
C PRO A 90 14.48 -9.05 29.61
N ALA A 91 14.87 -8.70 28.38
CA ALA A 91 14.06 -8.90 27.17
C ALA A 91 14.39 -10.24 26.51
N SER A 92 15.59 -10.39 25.95
CA SER A 92 15.99 -11.61 25.22
C SER A 92 16.49 -12.76 26.11
N GLN A 93 16.79 -12.50 27.39
CA GLN A 93 17.51 -13.43 28.28
C GLN A 93 18.95 -13.75 27.83
N GLU A 94 19.51 -12.97 26.91
CA GLU A 94 20.88 -13.11 26.47
C GLU A 94 21.86 -12.39 27.41
N ASP A 95 23.11 -12.87 27.45
CA ASP A 95 24.17 -12.25 28.23
C ASP A 95 24.99 -11.30 27.35
N TYR A 96 25.18 -10.07 27.82
CA TYR A 96 26.03 -9.05 27.21
C TYR A 96 27.24 -8.77 28.08
N ILE A 97 28.37 -8.48 27.46
CA ILE A 97 29.63 -8.21 28.15
C ILE A 97 30.05 -6.77 27.87
N PHE A 98 30.10 -5.98 28.95
CA PHE A 98 30.59 -4.61 28.96
C PHE A 98 32.10 -4.61 29.12
N ARG A 99 32.80 -3.87 28.25
CA ARG A 99 34.25 -3.68 28.31
C ARG A 99 34.61 -2.24 27.97
N VAL A 100 35.78 -1.77 28.43
CA VAL A 100 36.30 -0.47 28.01
C VAL A 100 36.63 -0.51 26.52
N ASN A 101 36.17 0.48 25.77
CA ASN A 101 36.44 0.58 24.34
C ASN A 101 37.94 0.91 24.14
N PRO A 102 38.71 0.09 23.40
CA PRO A 102 40.15 0.33 23.19
C PRO A 102 40.44 1.53 22.28
N PHE A 103 39.44 2.03 21.56
CA PHE A 103 39.52 3.18 20.66
C PHE A 103 38.50 4.25 21.08
N PRO A 104 38.65 4.86 22.27
CA PRO A 104 37.64 5.76 22.84
C PRO A 104 37.45 7.02 21.98
N ILE A 105 36.26 7.61 22.12
CA ILE A 105 35.88 8.88 21.47
C ILE A 105 35.65 9.92 22.55
N PHE A 106 34.84 9.54 23.53
CA PHE A 106 34.58 10.28 24.75
C PHE A 106 35.27 9.57 25.91
N ASP A 107 35.41 10.29 27.03
CA ASP A 107 35.72 9.66 28.30
C ASP A 107 34.58 8.71 28.71
N LEU A 108 34.89 7.66 29.46
CA LEU A 108 33.92 6.60 29.83
C LEU A 108 33.22 5.96 28.61
N HIS A 109 34.00 5.52 27.62
CA HIS A 109 33.47 4.84 26.42
C HIS A 109 33.57 3.31 26.55
N PHE A 110 32.45 2.62 26.42
CA PHE A 110 32.34 1.16 26.52
C PHE A 110 31.92 0.50 25.21
N THR A 111 32.37 -0.73 25.02
CA THR A 111 31.86 -1.69 24.02
C THR A 111 31.02 -2.74 24.75
N ILE A 112 29.83 -3.02 24.24
CA ILE A 112 28.85 -3.94 24.83
C ILE A 112 28.56 -5.03 23.80
N SER A 113 29.20 -6.19 23.93
CA SER A 113 29.07 -7.28 22.95
C SER A 113 28.20 -8.41 23.49
N LEU A 114 27.41 -9.05 22.62
CA LEU A 114 26.75 -10.31 22.95
C LEU A 114 27.80 -11.36 23.36
N SER A 115 27.50 -12.19 24.36
CA SER A 115 28.47 -13.15 24.92
C SER A 115 28.89 -14.24 23.93
N HIS A 116 28.04 -14.55 22.95
CA HIS A 116 28.30 -15.53 21.90
C HIS A 116 28.25 -14.86 20.52
N HIS A 117 28.89 -15.51 19.55
CA HIS A 117 29.02 -14.97 18.20
C HIS A 117 27.67 -14.96 17.49
N LYS A 118 27.22 -13.77 17.10
CA LYS A 118 26.01 -13.57 16.29
C LYS A 118 26.22 -12.37 15.39
N ARG A 119 25.81 -12.45 14.12
CA ARG A 119 25.95 -11.34 13.17
C ARG A 119 25.41 -10.01 13.72
N GLN A 120 26.01 -8.91 13.29
CA GLN A 120 25.56 -7.56 13.61
C GLN A 120 24.20 -7.30 12.94
N GLN A 121 23.12 -7.44 13.72
CA GLN A 121 21.73 -7.22 13.30
C GLN A 121 20.93 -6.73 14.50
N LEU A 122 20.25 -5.59 14.38
CA LEU A 122 19.48 -5.03 15.50
C LEU A 122 18.07 -5.62 15.62
N GLU A 123 17.51 -6.12 14.53
CA GLU A 123 16.21 -6.80 14.53
C GLU A 123 16.18 -7.95 15.54
N GLY A 124 15.18 -7.94 16.44
CA GLY A 124 15.06 -8.88 17.56
C GLY A 124 15.91 -8.54 18.79
N TYR A 125 16.73 -7.49 18.74
CA TYR A 125 17.65 -7.07 19.81
C TYR A 125 17.51 -5.61 20.24
N PHE A 126 16.65 -4.82 19.59
CA PHE A 126 16.42 -3.43 19.98
C PHE A 126 15.84 -3.29 21.40
N ALA A 127 14.93 -4.17 21.82
CA ALA A 127 14.44 -4.22 23.20
C ALA A 127 15.56 -4.39 24.25
N ASP A 128 16.65 -5.10 23.91
CA ASP A 128 17.83 -5.23 24.77
C ASP A 128 18.59 -3.91 24.88
N MET A 129 18.81 -3.23 23.74
CA MET A 129 19.43 -1.90 23.69
C MET A 129 18.64 -0.88 24.51
N ALA A 130 17.30 -0.90 24.40
CA ALA A 130 16.41 -0.06 25.18
C ALA A 130 16.51 -0.37 26.69
N ALA A 131 16.54 -1.65 27.07
CA ALA A 131 16.70 -2.07 28.47
C ALA A 131 18.06 -1.64 29.06
N ILE A 132 19.16 -1.74 28.29
CA ILE A 132 20.47 -1.23 28.72
C ILE A 132 20.40 0.28 28.98
N SER A 133 19.74 1.03 28.09
CA SER A 133 19.62 2.48 28.24
C SER A 133 18.81 2.90 29.47
N HIS A 134 17.85 2.07 29.90
CA HIS A 134 17.13 2.25 31.17
C HIS A 134 18.01 1.97 32.38
N ASP A 135 18.84 0.91 32.33
CA ASP A 135 19.74 0.54 33.42
C ASP A 135 21.00 1.45 33.52
N LEU A 136 21.25 2.27 32.50
CA LEU A 136 22.34 3.24 32.40
C LEU A 136 21.82 4.66 32.03
N PRO A 137 21.05 5.32 32.91
CA PRO A 137 20.39 6.59 32.60
C PRO A 137 21.38 7.74 32.28
N ASP A 138 22.60 7.68 32.80
CA ASP A 138 23.64 8.68 32.54
C ASP A 138 24.37 8.46 31.20
N TYR A 139 24.03 7.41 30.46
CA TYR A 139 24.69 7.01 29.22
C TYR A 139 23.71 6.99 28.04
N THR A 140 24.27 7.24 26.86
CA THR A 140 23.60 7.00 25.58
C THR A 140 24.20 5.77 24.94
N ILE A 141 23.33 4.81 24.63
CA ILE A 141 23.69 3.56 23.97
C ILE A 141 23.56 3.79 22.47
N PHE A 142 24.51 3.32 21.67
CA PHE A 142 24.41 3.43 20.23
C PHE A 142 24.83 2.17 19.50
N TYR A 143 24.22 1.98 18.33
CA TYR A 143 24.37 0.84 17.44
C TYR A 143 24.67 1.34 16.02
N ASN A 144 25.70 0.76 15.41
CA ASN A 144 26.02 0.98 14.00
C ASN A 144 25.69 -0.28 13.22
N GLY A 145 24.79 -0.17 12.23
CA GLY A 145 24.46 -1.26 11.32
C GLY A 145 25.70 -1.82 10.61
N PRO A 146 25.62 -3.06 10.09
CA PRO A 146 26.76 -3.77 9.52
C PRO A 146 27.43 -3.01 8.38
N MET A 147 26.64 -2.27 7.60
CA MET A 147 27.10 -1.46 6.47
C MET A 147 27.23 0.04 6.82
N CYS A 148 27.28 0.40 8.10
CA CYS A 148 27.28 1.80 8.55
C CYS A 148 28.63 2.18 9.20
N GLY A 149 29.50 2.79 8.41
CA GLY A 149 30.82 3.23 8.87
C GLY A 149 31.84 2.09 8.92
N ALA A 150 32.67 2.04 9.96
CA ALA A 150 33.68 0.99 10.17
C ALA A 150 33.24 -0.07 11.20
N SER A 151 31.92 -0.27 11.33
CA SER A 151 31.34 -1.26 12.25
C SER A 151 31.77 -2.68 11.87
N ALA A 152 32.01 -3.54 12.86
CA ALA A 152 32.24 -4.96 12.62
C ALA A 152 30.89 -5.64 12.32
N PRO A 153 30.69 -6.21 11.12
CA PRO A 153 29.39 -6.76 10.74
C PRO A 153 29.14 -8.19 11.27
N ASP A 154 30.17 -8.83 11.83
CA ASP A 154 30.20 -10.24 12.22
C ASP A 154 29.77 -10.52 13.67
N HIS A 155 29.75 -9.52 14.56
CA HIS A 155 29.38 -9.73 15.97
C HIS A 155 28.49 -8.60 16.52
N LEU A 156 27.30 -8.95 17.00
CA LEU A 156 26.34 -8.05 17.63
C LEU A 156 26.96 -7.30 18.82
N HIS A 157 27.09 -5.98 18.67
CA HIS A 157 27.57 -5.11 19.72
C HIS A 157 26.93 -3.72 19.67
N PHE A 158 26.83 -3.14 20.87
CA PHE A 158 26.51 -1.75 21.12
C PHE A 158 27.73 -1.02 21.68
N GLN A 159 27.62 0.28 21.80
CA GLN A 159 28.57 1.12 22.51
C GLN A 159 27.82 2.04 23.47
N ALA A 160 28.48 2.45 24.55
CA ALA A 160 27.91 3.39 25.53
C ALA A 160 28.89 4.50 25.84
N VAL A 161 28.38 5.73 25.86
CA VAL A 161 29.12 6.95 26.18
C VAL A 161 28.26 7.84 27.09
N PRO A 162 28.85 8.75 27.89
CA PRO A 162 28.06 9.65 28.72
C PRO A 162 27.08 10.47 27.87
N SER A 163 25.86 10.62 28.35
CA SER A 163 24.80 11.36 27.68
C SER A 163 25.12 12.85 27.52
N GLY A 164 24.50 13.48 26.52
CA GLY A 164 24.63 14.92 26.26
C GLY A 164 25.90 15.31 25.50
N ASN A 165 26.64 14.33 24.96
CA ASN A 165 27.85 14.57 24.18
C ASN A 165 27.58 14.71 22.68
N MET A 166 26.37 14.48 22.19
CA MET A 166 26.06 14.54 20.76
C MET A 166 25.01 15.63 20.46
N PRO A 167 25.29 16.58 19.55
CA PRO A 167 24.33 17.62 19.18
C PRO A 167 22.92 17.14 18.83
N SER A 168 22.76 16.11 17.99
CA SER A 168 21.43 15.57 17.64
C SER A 168 20.70 14.99 18.85
N GLU A 169 21.42 14.31 19.74
CA GLU A 169 20.89 13.80 21.01
C GLU A 169 20.36 14.97 21.85
N VAL A 170 21.18 15.99 22.09
CA VAL A 170 20.80 17.17 22.90
C VAL A 170 19.58 17.90 22.33
N ILE A 171 19.50 18.06 21.01
CA ILE A 171 18.37 18.69 20.32
C ILE A 171 17.10 17.84 20.48
N ALA A 172 17.21 16.52 20.27
CA ALA A 172 16.10 15.59 20.41
C ALA A 172 15.53 15.57 21.84
N ARG A 173 16.41 15.51 22.86
CA ARG A 173 16.02 15.57 24.29
C ARG A 173 15.26 16.84 24.63
N LYS A 174 15.66 17.99 24.06
CA LYS A 174 14.97 19.28 24.22
C LYS A 174 13.66 19.39 23.45
N GLY A 175 13.33 18.41 22.61
CA GLY A 175 12.15 18.45 21.74
C GLY A 175 12.23 19.50 20.63
N GLN A 176 13.44 19.93 20.27
CA GLN A 176 13.66 20.98 19.27
C GLN A 176 13.72 20.36 17.87
N HIS A 177 13.20 21.07 16.87
CA HIS A 177 13.19 20.64 15.47
C HIS A 177 12.52 19.28 15.21
N LEU A 178 11.56 18.89 16.07
CA LEU A 178 10.79 17.66 15.93
C LEU A 178 9.44 17.94 15.26
N GLU A 179 9.16 17.23 14.19
CA GLU A 179 7.85 17.21 13.54
C GLU A 179 7.19 15.84 13.71
N PRO A 180 6.01 15.73 14.35
CA PRO A 180 5.32 14.45 14.52
C PRO A 180 4.98 13.80 13.17
N VAL A 181 5.30 12.50 13.02
CA VAL A 181 5.05 11.73 11.80
C VAL A 181 4.07 10.59 12.07
N TYR A 182 4.15 9.94 13.23
CA TYR A 182 3.28 8.84 13.63
C TYR A 182 3.04 8.84 15.13
N SER A 183 1.84 8.45 15.55
CA SER A 183 1.45 8.33 16.95
C SER A 183 0.52 7.14 17.14
N SER A 184 0.75 6.36 18.19
CA SER A 184 -0.11 5.26 18.62
C SER A 184 -0.21 5.21 20.14
N ILE A 185 -0.99 4.27 20.67
CA ILE A 185 -1.00 3.97 22.11
C ILE A 185 0.39 3.59 22.66
N SER A 186 1.27 3.07 21.80
CA SER A 186 2.63 2.66 22.14
C SER A 186 3.61 3.84 22.22
N GLY A 187 3.25 5.01 21.69
CA GLY A 187 4.08 6.22 21.74
C GLY A 187 4.13 6.98 20.42
N THR A 188 5.23 7.68 20.16
CA THR A 188 5.34 8.63 19.03
C THR A 188 6.63 8.45 18.23
N ILE A 189 6.55 8.74 16.93
CA ILE A 189 7.68 8.88 16.02
C ILE A 189 7.63 10.29 15.43
N SER A 190 8.71 11.05 15.59
CA SER A 190 8.85 12.42 15.06
C SER A 190 10.08 12.51 14.17
N ARG A 191 10.00 13.25 13.06
CA ARG A 191 11.14 13.58 12.21
C ARG A 191 11.99 14.64 12.88
N LEU A 192 13.30 14.43 12.94
CA LEU A 192 14.28 15.45 13.31
C LEU A 192 14.67 16.25 12.05
N CYS A 193 14.23 17.49 11.97
CA CYS A 193 14.29 18.31 10.75
C CYS A 193 15.60 19.12 10.61
N VAL A 194 16.71 18.58 11.10
CA VAL A 194 18.04 19.21 11.08
C VAL A 194 19.12 18.17 10.82
N TRP A 195 20.26 18.63 10.31
CA TRP A 195 21.51 17.87 10.09
C TRP A 195 21.49 16.79 9.00
N SER A 196 20.50 15.90 9.01
CA SER A 196 20.39 14.79 8.07
C SER A 196 18.93 14.49 7.74
N ASN A 197 18.69 14.10 6.49
CA ASN A 197 17.40 13.54 6.08
C ASN A 197 17.28 12.10 6.58
N GLY A 198 16.05 11.62 6.82
CA GLY A 198 15.82 10.26 7.29
C GLY A 198 16.14 10.02 8.77
N SER A 199 16.07 11.08 9.59
CA SER A 199 16.31 11.03 11.04
C SER A 199 15.00 11.08 11.82
N TYR A 200 14.78 10.11 12.71
CA TYR A 200 13.53 9.96 13.46
C TYR A 200 13.77 9.73 14.95
N VAL A 201 13.02 10.44 15.78
CA VAL A 201 12.99 10.31 17.23
C VAL A 201 11.77 9.51 17.65
N LEU A 202 12.00 8.43 18.39
CA LEU A 202 10.99 7.56 18.96
C LEU A 202 10.87 7.84 20.46
N ARG A 203 9.65 7.85 20.98
CA ARG A 203 9.39 7.98 22.42
C ARG A 203 8.26 7.06 22.86
N SER A 204 8.47 6.32 23.95
CA SER A 204 7.47 5.43 24.57
C SER A 204 7.68 5.32 26.07
N LYS A 205 6.60 5.15 26.83
CA LYS A 205 6.65 4.90 28.28
C LYS A 205 6.98 3.44 28.64
N SER A 206 6.90 2.52 27.69
CA SER A 206 7.21 1.11 27.88
C SER A 206 8.26 0.60 26.89
N ARG A 207 9.00 -0.41 27.31
CA ARG A 207 10.02 -1.08 26.50
C ARG A 207 9.40 -1.75 25.28
N GLU A 208 8.29 -2.46 25.50
CA GLU A 208 7.53 -3.12 24.44
C GLU A 208 6.97 -2.09 23.45
N GLY A 209 6.56 -0.91 23.96
CA GLY A 209 6.10 0.18 23.12
C GLY A 209 7.21 0.77 22.24
N ILE A 210 8.41 1.01 22.77
CA ILE A 210 9.50 1.56 21.94
C ILE A 210 9.98 0.53 20.91
N ASP A 211 10.02 -0.76 21.27
CA ASP A 211 10.38 -1.85 20.36
C ASP A 211 9.37 -2.03 19.22
N SER A 212 8.08 -1.89 19.52
CA SER A 212 7.01 -1.85 18.52
C SER A 212 7.16 -0.66 17.57
N LEU A 213 7.41 0.55 18.08
CA LEU A 213 7.64 1.74 17.25
C LEU A 213 8.87 1.59 16.36
N PHE A 214 9.96 1.03 16.90
CA PHE A 214 11.18 0.77 16.16
C PHE A 214 10.94 -0.24 15.03
N SER A 215 10.27 -1.35 15.33
CA SER A 215 9.92 -2.37 14.34
C SER A 215 9.05 -1.81 13.21
N HIS A 216 8.04 -0.98 13.55
CA HIS A 216 7.21 -0.31 12.55
C HIS A 216 8.03 0.64 11.67
N LEU A 217 8.91 1.45 12.28
CA LEU A 217 9.80 2.35 11.56
C LEU A 217 10.75 1.60 10.61
N MET A 218 11.41 0.54 11.09
CA MET A 218 12.31 -0.30 10.30
C MET A 218 11.58 -0.97 9.12
N SER A 219 10.32 -1.38 9.30
CA SER A 219 9.51 -1.98 8.22
C SER A 219 9.22 -1.01 7.06
N CYS A 220 9.31 0.30 7.30
CA CYS A 220 9.10 1.34 6.31
C CYS A 220 10.39 1.73 5.55
N ALA A 221 11.55 1.36 6.09
CA ALA A 221 12.85 1.78 5.59
C ALA A 221 13.17 1.15 4.21
N PRO A 222 13.90 1.87 3.34
CA PRO A 222 14.41 1.31 2.09
C PRO A 222 15.54 0.30 2.35
N ILE A 223 15.59 -0.75 1.53
CA ILE A 223 16.76 -1.64 1.38
C ILE A 223 17.29 -1.39 -0.03
N PHE A 224 18.50 -0.84 -0.13
CA PHE A 224 19.08 -0.41 -1.40
C PHE A 224 19.82 -1.54 -2.14
N ASP A 225 20.28 -2.55 -1.39
CA ASP A 225 20.95 -3.73 -1.94
C ASP A 225 20.28 -4.98 -1.38
N SER A 226 19.79 -5.86 -2.26
CA SER A 226 19.09 -7.10 -1.90
C SER A 226 19.94 -8.10 -1.09
N SER A 227 21.27 -7.93 -1.06
CA SER A 227 22.17 -8.75 -0.25
C SER A 227 22.20 -8.32 1.23
N GLU A 228 21.69 -7.13 1.55
CA GLU A 228 21.63 -6.61 2.92
C GLU A 228 20.50 -7.27 3.71
N TRP A 229 20.81 -7.72 4.93
CA TRP A 229 19.82 -8.32 5.84
C TRP A 229 19.18 -7.30 6.80
N GLU A 230 19.60 -6.04 6.74
CA GLU A 230 19.08 -4.96 7.55
C GLU A 230 19.25 -3.63 6.78
N PRO A 231 18.29 -2.70 6.85
CA PRO A 231 18.48 -1.34 6.37
C PRO A 231 19.74 -0.69 6.94
N ARG A 232 20.42 0.13 6.14
CA ARG A 232 21.57 0.91 6.62
C ARG A 232 21.10 1.90 7.69
N VAL A 233 21.39 1.59 8.95
CA VAL A 233 20.86 2.32 10.11
C VAL A 233 21.92 2.60 11.17
N ASN A 234 21.83 3.79 11.77
CA ASN A 234 22.56 4.21 12.96
C ASN A 234 21.52 4.55 14.04
N VAL A 235 21.65 3.95 15.23
CA VAL A 235 20.67 4.12 16.32
C VAL A 235 21.35 4.63 17.57
N LEU A 236 20.74 5.61 18.24
CA LEU A 236 21.03 6.03 19.60
C LEU A 236 19.81 5.70 20.45
N SER A 237 20.01 5.24 21.68
CA SER A 237 18.96 4.96 22.66
C SER A 237 19.38 5.50 24.01
N TRP A 238 18.44 6.14 24.70
CA TRP A 238 18.64 6.68 26.04
C TRP A 238 17.34 6.61 26.85
N TRP A 239 17.50 6.67 28.16
CA TRP A 239 16.40 6.87 29.09
C TRP A 239 16.32 8.34 29.50
N GLU A 240 15.12 8.92 29.48
CA GLU A 240 14.89 10.27 29.99
C GLU A 240 13.50 10.41 30.58
N ALA A 241 13.36 11.16 31.68
CA ALA A 241 12.06 11.60 32.22
C ALA A 241 10.93 10.54 32.16
N ASP A 242 11.20 9.33 32.66
CA ASP A 242 10.25 8.20 32.73
C ASP A 242 9.77 7.66 31.36
N HIS A 243 10.59 7.79 30.32
CA HIS A 243 10.34 7.17 29.03
C HIS A 243 11.61 6.70 28.32
N TYR A 244 11.44 5.68 27.49
CA TYR A 244 12.44 5.26 26.52
C TYR A 244 12.43 6.24 25.35
N ALA A 245 13.62 6.60 24.89
CA ALA A 245 13.81 7.40 23.70
C ALA A 245 14.89 6.81 22.80
N ALA A 246 14.71 6.94 21.49
CA ALA A 246 15.70 6.56 20.51
C ALA A 246 15.75 7.55 19.35
N LEU A 247 16.94 7.76 18.79
CA LEU A 247 17.17 8.50 17.56
C LEU A 247 17.71 7.54 16.51
N VAL A 248 16.98 7.41 15.40
CA VAL A 248 17.28 6.49 14.31
C VAL A 248 17.63 7.30 13.07
N HIS A 249 18.84 7.12 12.56
CA HIS A 249 19.34 7.70 11.33
C HIS A 249 19.38 6.63 10.22
N PHE A 250 18.55 6.79 9.19
CA PHE A 250 18.63 5.96 8.00
C PHE A 250 19.64 6.51 7.00
N ARG A 251 20.29 5.60 6.30
CA ARG A 251 21.42 5.93 5.42
C ARG A 251 21.25 5.37 4.03
N ARG A 252 21.87 6.04 3.08
CA ARG A 252 21.98 5.59 1.70
C ARG A 252 23.33 4.97 1.41
N GLU A 253 24.43 5.53 1.90
CA GLU A 253 25.80 5.07 1.60
C GLU A 253 26.57 4.63 2.85
N SER A 254 27.45 3.63 2.68
CA SER A 254 28.26 3.07 3.78
C SER A 254 29.41 3.99 4.20
N ARG A 255 30.10 4.57 3.22
CA ARG A 255 31.16 5.57 3.38
C ARG A 255 31.00 6.64 2.31
N PRO A 256 31.36 7.91 2.59
CA PRO A 256 31.32 8.97 1.60
C PRO A 256 32.40 8.77 0.54
N THR A 257 32.17 9.29 -0.65
CA THR A 257 33.10 9.27 -1.79
C THR A 257 34.47 9.85 -1.44
N CYS A 258 34.54 10.86 -0.56
CA CYS A 258 35.80 11.44 -0.11
C CYS A 258 36.71 10.45 0.65
N PHE A 259 36.17 9.33 1.17
CA PHE A 259 36.97 8.33 1.88
C PHE A 259 37.91 7.57 0.93
N THR A 260 37.44 7.30 -0.29
CA THR A 260 38.15 6.52 -1.32
C THR A 260 38.73 7.37 -2.44
N ALA A 261 38.62 8.70 -2.36
CA ALA A 261 39.13 9.62 -3.37
C ALA A 261 40.64 9.42 -3.63
N GLU A 262 41.03 9.41 -4.90
CA GLU A 262 42.42 9.25 -5.32
C GLU A 262 43.23 10.55 -5.13
N ASP A 263 42.61 11.71 -5.34
CA ASP A 263 43.25 13.01 -5.13
C ASP A 263 43.45 13.28 -3.62
N PRO A 264 44.70 13.43 -3.14
CA PRO A 264 44.98 13.75 -1.74
C PRO A 264 44.30 15.03 -1.22
N GLN A 265 43.96 16.00 -2.09
CA GLN A 265 43.27 17.23 -1.69
C GLN A 265 41.75 17.03 -1.47
N GLU A 266 41.20 15.96 -2.01
CA GLU A 266 39.79 15.58 -1.87
C GLU A 266 39.61 14.43 -0.89
N ARG A 267 40.68 13.68 -0.59
CA ARG A 267 40.67 12.52 0.30
C ARG A 267 40.55 12.92 1.77
N ILE A 268 39.40 12.61 2.36
CA ILE A 268 39.12 12.82 3.79
C ILE A 268 38.80 11.47 4.42
N LEU A 269 39.66 11.03 5.35
CA LEU A 269 39.51 9.77 6.08
C LEU A 269 38.48 9.93 7.20
N ILE A 270 37.21 10.00 6.81
CA ILE A 270 36.05 10.01 7.70
C ILE A 270 35.07 8.92 7.29
N SER A 271 34.58 8.17 8.27
CA SER A 271 33.66 7.06 8.07
C SER A 271 32.45 7.24 8.97
N PRO A 272 31.46 8.08 8.56
CA PRO A 272 30.34 8.43 9.40
C PRO A 272 29.63 7.21 10.00
N ALA A 273 29.43 7.24 11.31
CA ALA A 273 28.69 6.28 12.12
C ALA A 273 27.75 7.07 13.06
N CYS A 274 27.23 6.48 14.14
CA CYS A 274 26.29 7.19 15.05
C CYS A 274 26.82 8.54 15.54
N VAL A 275 28.12 8.64 15.84
CA VAL A 275 28.70 9.84 16.44
C VAL A 275 28.80 10.98 15.42
N GLU A 276 29.29 10.69 14.21
CA GLU A 276 29.36 11.66 13.11
C GLU A 276 27.95 12.05 12.62
N MET A 277 27.06 11.06 12.48
CA MET A 277 25.64 11.28 12.14
C MET A 277 24.90 12.09 13.21
N SER A 278 25.48 12.25 14.40
CA SER A 278 24.91 13.04 15.50
C SER A 278 25.65 14.35 15.77
N GLY A 279 26.53 14.80 14.86
CA GLY A 279 27.15 16.14 14.90
C GLY A 279 28.57 16.19 15.45
N VAL A 280 29.23 15.04 15.65
CA VAL A 280 30.63 14.98 16.11
C VAL A 280 31.48 14.24 15.09
N ALA A 281 32.10 15.00 14.18
CA ALA A 281 33.02 14.49 13.18
C ALA A 281 34.38 14.12 13.80
N ILE A 282 34.89 12.93 13.49
CA ILE A 282 36.18 12.47 14.02
C ILE A 282 37.06 12.05 12.85
N VAL A 283 38.29 12.56 12.84
CA VAL A 283 39.30 12.22 11.83
C VAL A 283 40.61 11.82 12.49
N SER A 284 41.27 10.82 11.93
CA SER A 284 42.56 10.32 12.44
C SER A 284 43.77 10.93 11.74
N SER A 285 43.59 11.49 10.52
CA SER A 285 44.65 12.14 9.75
C SER A 285 44.66 13.66 9.95
N ARG A 286 45.87 14.22 10.09
CA ARG A 286 46.08 15.66 10.18
C ARG A 286 45.62 16.38 8.90
N ASP A 287 45.84 15.77 7.74
CA ASP A 287 45.44 16.33 6.45
C ASP A 287 43.91 16.38 6.37
N SER A 288 43.23 15.31 6.76
CA SER A 288 41.76 15.28 6.82
C SER A 288 41.20 16.34 7.77
N PHE A 289 41.84 16.57 8.93
CA PHE A 289 41.44 17.62 9.88
C PHE A 289 41.60 19.03 9.29
N ASN A 290 42.64 19.26 8.49
CA ASN A 290 42.86 20.54 7.82
C ASN A 290 41.90 20.73 6.64
N LEU A 291 41.61 19.66 5.89
CA LEU A 291 40.75 19.70 4.71
C LEU A 291 39.26 19.80 5.03
N LEU A 292 38.80 19.29 6.18
CA LEU A 292 37.39 19.26 6.53
C LEU A 292 36.89 20.64 7.02
N THR A 293 36.04 21.25 6.20
CA THR A 293 35.31 22.49 6.50
C THR A 293 33.86 22.20 6.89
N ALA A 294 33.14 23.21 7.37
CA ALA A 294 31.71 23.12 7.66
C ALA A 294 30.90 22.65 6.43
N ASP A 295 31.13 23.25 5.25
CA ASP A 295 30.44 22.88 4.01
C ASP A 295 30.76 21.45 3.55
N LYS A 296 32.03 21.03 3.66
CA LYS A 296 32.42 19.65 3.32
C LYS A 296 31.79 18.64 4.28
N LEU A 297 31.77 18.94 5.57
CA LEU A 297 31.11 18.08 6.55
C LEU A 297 29.61 17.97 6.27
N LYS A 298 28.94 19.08 5.98
CA LYS A 298 27.52 19.07 5.56
C LYS A 298 27.30 18.18 4.34
N SER A 299 28.11 18.37 3.29
CA SER A 299 28.02 17.56 2.06
C SER A 299 28.23 16.07 2.32
N ILE A 300 29.19 15.71 3.19
CA ILE A 300 29.46 14.31 3.56
C ILE A 300 28.26 13.70 4.28
N ILE A 301 27.63 14.44 5.20
CA ILE A 301 26.45 13.96 5.92
C ILE A 301 25.24 13.84 4.99
N GLU A 302 25.01 14.81 4.11
CA GLU A 302 23.94 14.76 3.10
C GLU A 302 24.12 13.56 2.15
N GLU A 303 25.35 13.28 1.72
CA GLU A 303 25.69 12.17 0.83
C GLU A 303 25.37 10.80 1.45
N VAL A 304 25.71 10.59 2.72
CA VAL A 304 25.47 9.29 3.37
C VAL A 304 24.04 9.13 3.90
N SER A 305 23.30 10.22 4.05
CA SER A 305 21.91 10.22 4.53
C SER A 305 20.93 9.78 3.43
N LEU A 306 19.67 9.54 3.79
CA LEU A 306 18.62 9.38 2.77
C LEU A 306 18.48 10.65 1.93
N ASP A 307 18.11 10.51 0.66
CA ASP A 307 17.64 11.66 -0.11
C ASP A 307 16.20 12.03 0.29
N LYS A 308 15.76 13.24 -0.11
CA LYS A 308 14.43 13.76 0.23
C LYS A 308 13.28 12.87 -0.28
N ILE A 309 13.45 12.23 -1.44
CA ILE A 309 12.41 11.38 -2.05
C ILE A 309 12.26 10.09 -1.24
N SER A 310 13.39 9.43 -0.94
CA SER A 310 13.44 8.21 -0.13
C SER A 310 12.89 8.46 1.27
N SER A 311 13.25 9.59 1.90
CA SER A 311 12.70 10.00 3.20
C SER A 311 11.19 10.23 3.13
N GLN A 312 10.69 10.90 2.10
CA GLN A 312 9.25 11.15 1.93
C GLN A 312 8.46 9.85 1.70
N LEU A 313 8.98 8.93 0.89
CA LEU A 313 8.34 7.62 0.65
C LEU A 313 8.26 6.81 1.95
N MET A 314 9.34 6.83 2.75
CA MET A 314 9.36 6.19 4.06
C MET A 314 8.32 6.80 5.00
N GLU A 315 8.15 8.12 5.02
CA GLU A 315 7.12 8.78 5.82
C GLU A 315 5.70 8.45 5.36
N ASN A 316 5.47 8.35 4.04
CA ASN A 316 4.17 7.95 3.50
C ASN A 316 3.79 6.53 3.97
N LYS A 317 4.76 5.59 3.90
CA LYS A 317 4.61 4.24 4.45
C LYS A 317 4.36 4.26 5.96
N LEU A 318 5.11 5.08 6.70
CA LEU A 318 5.03 5.15 8.16
C LEU A 318 3.68 5.73 8.63
N LYS A 319 3.22 6.77 7.96
CA LYS A 319 1.89 7.36 8.15
C LYS A 319 0.77 6.44 7.66
N ARG A 320 1.12 5.42 6.85
CA ARG A 320 0.20 4.69 5.99
C ARG A 320 -0.81 5.66 5.36
N THR A 321 -0.34 6.81 4.87
CA THR A 321 -1.22 7.81 4.21
C THR A 321 -1.61 7.26 2.86
N GLN A 322 -2.54 6.33 2.92
CA GLN A 322 -3.41 5.90 1.86
C GLN A 322 -4.56 6.90 1.78
N ALA A 323 -5.16 7.06 0.60
CA ALA A 323 -6.39 7.84 0.50
C ALA A 323 -7.47 7.20 1.39
N GLU A 324 -8.14 8.00 2.22
CA GLU A 324 -9.38 7.56 2.85
C GLU A 324 -10.50 7.54 1.82
N LEU A 325 -11.32 6.50 1.92
CA LEU A 325 -12.42 6.20 1.01
C LEU A 325 -13.72 6.10 1.82
N ALA A 326 -14.76 6.76 1.33
CA ALA A 326 -16.13 6.54 1.79
C ALA A 326 -16.83 5.51 0.89
N VAL A 327 -17.15 4.34 1.43
CA VAL A 327 -17.84 3.25 0.72
C VAL A 327 -19.28 3.16 1.18
N GLY A 328 -20.24 3.42 0.29
CA GLY A 328 -21.66 3.23 0.57
C GLY A 328 -22.02 1.74 0.58
N ILE A 329 -22.53 1.24 1.72
CA ILE A 329 -22.83 -0.20 1.89
C ILE A 329 -24.28 -0.51 1.51
N PHE A 330 -25.25 0.02 2.25
CA PHE A 330 -26.68 -0.17 1.99
C PHE A 330 -27.53 0.91 2.68
N SER A 331 -28.80 1.00 2.29
CA SER A 331 -29.78 1.94 2.87
C SER A 331 -31.08 1.25 3.28
N GLU A 332 -31.53 1.48 4.51
CA GLU A 332 -32.74 0.89 5.09
C GLU A 332 -33.46 1.89 6.02
N GLU A 333 -34.72 1.62 6.38
CA GLU A 333 -35.47 2.45 7.34
C GLU A 333 -34.83 2.44 8.75
N ARG A 334 -34.24 1.30 9.11
CA ARG A 334 -33.57 1.02 10.38
C ARG A 334 -32.34 0.16 10.11
N ILE A 335 -31.19 0.56 10.65
CA ILE A 335 -29.94 -0.21 10.56
C ILE A 335 -29.53 -0.67 11.94
N GLU A 336 -29.23 -1.96 12.06
CA GLU A 336 -28.69 -2.58 13.26
C GLU A 336 -27.21 -2.89 13.05
N PHE A 337 -26.38 -2.59 14.06
CA PHE A 337 -24.94 -2.71 13.95
C PHE A 337 -24.29 -2.97 15.31
N SER A 338 -23.05 -3.48 15.29
CA SER A 338 -22.32 -3.85 16.51
C SER A 338 -20.85 -3.44 16.43
N PHE A 339 -20.27 -3.03 17.56
CA PHE A 339 -18.84 -2.72 17.67
C PHE A 339 -18.10 -3.75 18.53
N ASN A 340 -17.04 -4.36 18.00
CA ASN A 340 -16.22 -5.34 18.74
C ASN A 340 -15.27 -4.66 19.77
N ALA A 341 -14.96 -3.39 19.55
CA ALA A 341 -14.04 -2.56 20.33
C ALA A 341 -14.71 -1.20 20.62
N PRO A 342 -14.16 -0.36 21.52
CA PRO A 342 -14.68 0.98 21.75
C PRO A 342 -14.57 1.87 20.50
N TYR A 343 -15.69 2.45 20.06
CA TYR A 343 -15.79 3.50 19.04
C TYR A 343 -16.27 4.80 19.68
N SER A 344 -15.71 5.93 19.28
CA SER A 344 -16.07 7.25 19.78
C SER A 344 -16.94 8.01 18.78
N ALA A 345 -18.01 8.64 19.27
CA ALA A 345 -18.83 9.59 18.51
C ALA A 345 -19.41 10.64 19.47
N GLY A 346 -19.37 11.93 19.10
CA GLY A 346 -19.93 13.01 19.93
C GLY A 346 -19.35 13.10 21.35
N GLY A 347 -18.11 12.66 21.56
CA GLY A 347 -17.46 12.62 22.89
C GLY A 347 -17.88 11.47 23.80
N LYS A 348 -18.74 10.56 23.33
CA LYS A 348 -19.14 9.32 24.03
C LYS A 348 -18.45 8.11 23.38
N SER A 349 -18.32 7.02 24.15
CA SER A 349 -17.72 5.75 23.70
C SER A 349 -18.78 4.65 23.64
N TYR A 350 -18.76 3.87 22.56
CA TYR A 350 -19.76 2.87 22.18
C TYR A 350 -19.10 1.53 21.90
N LYS A 351 -19.60 0.46 22.51
CA LYS A 351 -19.18 -0.94 22.29
C LYS A 351 -20.39 -1.86 22.46
N GLY A 352 -20.53 -2.88 21.63
CA GLY A 352 -21.70 -3.77 21.61
C GLY A 352 -22.72 -3.40 20.54
N ASP A 353 -23.97 -3.79 20.72
CA ASP A 353 -25.03 -3.69 19.70
C ASP A 353 -25.83 -2.39 19.79
N PHE A 354 -26.15 -1.82 18.63
CA PHE A 354 -26.85 -0.55 18.49
C PHE A 354 -27.80 -0.54 17.28
N THR A 355 -28.62 0.52 17.23
CA THR A 355 -29.55 0.76 16.14
C THR A 355 -29.61 2.23 15.80
N ALA A 356 -29.70 2.55 14.51
CA ALA A 356 -30.06 3.87 14.01
C ALA A 356 -31.33 3.80 13.13
N SER A 357 -32.11 4.88 13.11
CA SER A 357 -33.33 5.00 12.30
C SER A 357 -33.53 6.43 11.81
N VAL A 358 -34.52 6.67 10.95
CA VAL A 358 -34.85 8.02 10.46
C VAL A 358 -35.83 8.73 11.39
N LYS A 359 -35.55 9.98 11.74
CA LYS A 359 -36.50 10.89 12.40
C LYS A 359 -36.30 12.31 11.88
N ASP A 360 -37.37 12.97 11.46
CA ASP A 360 -37.36 14.33 10.92
C ASP A 360 -36.36 14.53 9.77
N GLY A 361 -36.19 13.51 8.93
CA GLY A 361 -35.23 13.52 7.81
C GLY A 361 -33.76 13.40 8.23
N LYS A 362 -33.47 13.10 9.51
CA LYS A 362 -32.14 13.01 10.11
C LYS A 362 -31.93 11.65 10.79
N VAL A 363 -30.69 11.35 11.16
CA VAL A 363 -30.34 10.09 11.85
C VAL A 363 -30.74 10.19 13.32
N LEU A 364 -31.63 9.31 13.78
CA LEU A 364 -31.92 9.08 15.19
C LEU A 364 -31.00 7.99 15.73
N PHE A 365 -30.16 8.33 16.69
CA PHE A 365 -29.25 7.41 17.37
C PHE A 365 -29.12 7.81 18.85
N ASP A 366 -29.12 6.83 19.76
CA ASP A 366 -28.97 7.07 21.22
C ASP A 366 -29.94 8.12 21.79
N GLY A 367 -31.16 8.22 21.21
CA GLY A 367 -32.18 9.21 21.60
C GLY A 367 -31.96 10.63 21.07
N GLU A 368 -30.88 10.88 20.35
CA GLU A 368 -30.50 12.18 19.78
C GLU A 368 -30.66 12.19 18.24
N ILE A 369 -30.93 13.37 17.67
CA ILE A 369 -31.11 13.56 16.23
C ILE A 369 -29.85 14.22 15.65
N HIS A 370 -29.25 13.60 14.63
CA HIS A 370 -28.01 14.04 14.00
C HIS A 370 -28.18 14.20 12.48
N ASP A 371 -27.60 15.25 11.90
CA ASP A 371 -27.51 15.38 10.43
C ASP A 371 -26.67 14.24 9.83
N GLN A 372 -25.57 13.91 10.50
CA GLN A 372 -24.77 12.71 10.28
C GLN A 372 -24.12 12.30 11.60
N ILE A 373 -23.76 11.02 11.73
CA ILE A 373 -22.95 10.54 12.85
C ILE A 373 -21.79 9.71 12.31
N ILE A 374 -20.60 9.92 12.89
CA ILE A 374 -19.37 9.21 12.53
C ILE A 374 -18.83 8.57 13.80
N PHE A 375 -18.63 7.27 13.75
CA PHE A 375 -18.04 6.45 14.79
C PHE A 375 -16.60 6.14 14.41
N THR A 376 -15.65 6.60 15.22
CA THR A 376 -14.21 6.40 14.99
C THR A 376 -13.57 5.56 16.07
N SER A 377 -12.69 4.63 15.73
CA SER A 377 -11.85 3.92 16.70
C SER A 377 -10.36 4.16 16.44
N SER A 378 -9.56 4.08 17.50
CA SER A 378 -8.09 4.10 17.43
C SER A 378 -7.47 2.74 17.79
N GLU A 379 -8.31 1.75 18.08
CA GLU A 379 -7.88 0.38 18.41
C GLU A 379 -7.52 -0.37 17.12
N GLU A 380 -6.36 -1.02 17.09
CA GLU A 380 -5.83 -1.70 15.89
C GLU A 380 -6.74 -2.82 15.36
N ASN A 381 -7.44 -3.52 16.27
CA ASN A 381 -8.36 -4.61 15.94
C ASN A 381 -9.85 -4.18 15.93
N ALA A 382 -10.12 -2.87 15.82
CA ALA A 382 -11.48 -2.38 15.74
C ALA A 382 -12.17 -2.79 14.44
N SER A 383 -13.37 -3.34 14.58
CA SER A 383 -14.27 -3.66 13.47
C SER A 383 -15.72 -3.43 13.90
N PHE A 384 -16.59 -3.20 12.93
CA PHE A 384 -18.02 -3.12 13.16
C PHE A 384 -18.77 -4.12 12.30
N ILE A 385 -19.91 -4.58 12.80
CA ILE A 385 -20.80 -5.51 12.10
C ILE A 385 -22.02 -4.71 11.67
N LEU A 386 -22.41 -4.81 10.40
CA LEU A 386 -23.72 -4.40 9.92
C LEU A 386 -24.59 -5.64 9.77
N LYS A 387 -25.80 -5.60 10.32
CA LYS A 387 -26.76 -6.70 10.28
C LYS A 387 -27.61 -6.64 9.02
N ASP A 388 -28.00 -7.81 8.50
CA ASP A 388 -28.97 -7.94 7.41
C ASP A 388 -28.65 -7.12 6.16
N VAL A 389 -27.36 -7.06 5.78
CA VAL A 389 -26.90 -6.31 4.60
C VAL A 389 -27.38 -7.00 3.33
N THR A 390 -28.16 -6.30 2.52
CA THR A 390 -28.60 -6.78 1.20
C THR A 390 -27.42 -6.81 0.22
N ILE A 391 -27.17 -7.96 -0.42
CA ILE A 391 -26.15 -8.13 -1.46
C ILE A 391 -26.83 -8.54 -2.76
N GLY A 392 -26.34 -8.00 -3.89
CA GLY A 392 -26.86 -8.31 -5.22
C GLY A 392 -28.17 -7.61 -5.50
N VAL A 393 -28.24 -6.32 -5.17
CA VAL A 393 -29.46 -5.51 -5.27
C VAL A 393 -29.89 -5.45 -6.74
N GLU A 394 -31.16 -5.80 -7.02
CA GLU A 394 -31.68 -5.94 -8.39
C GLU A 394 -31.10 -7.11 -9.23
N PHE A 395 -30.36 -8.04 -8.61
CA PHE A 395 -29.92 -9.28 -9.26
C PHE A 395 -30.73 -10.50 -8.79
N HIS A 396 -30.73 -11.56 -9.60
CA HIS A 396 -31.52 -12.78 -9.38
C HIS A 396 -31.08 -13.62 -8.16
N TRP A 397 -29.99 -13.25 -7.49
CA TRP A 397 -29.41 -13.93 -6.32
C TRP A 397 -29.41 -13.07 -5.05
N GLU A 398 -30.20 -11.99 -5.01
CA GLU A 398 -30.33 -11.08 -3.87
C GLU A 398 -30.53 -11.82 -2.53
N ARG A 399 -29.72 -11.51 -1.51
CA ARG A 399 -29.84 -12.08 -0.16
C ARG A 399 -29.37 -11.11 0.93
N LYS A 400 -29.76 -11.36 2.18
CA LYS A 400 -29.29 -10.64 3.36
C LYS A 400 -28.29 -11.48 4.15
N GLU A 401 -27.15 -10.90 4.52
CA GLU A 401 -26.16 -11.53 5.42
C GLU A 401 -25.49 -10.49 6.34
N ASP A 402 -25.06 -10.92 7.52
CA ASP A 402 -24.27 -10.08 8.43
C ASP A 402 -22.87 -9.86 7.85
N GLN A 403 -22.43 -8.60 7.80
CA GLN A 403 -21.11 -8.26 7.28
C GLN A 403 -20.26 -7.51 8.31
N VAL A 404 -18.98 -7.88 8.39
CA VAL A 404 -17.97 -7.31 9.29
C VAL A 404 -17.07 -6.39 8.49
N PHE A 405 -16.81 -5.18 8.97
CA PHE A 405 -16.01 -4.17 8.31
C PHE A 405 -14.92 -3.64 9.23
N ALA A 406 -13.75 -3.35 8.64
CA ALA A 406 -12.70 -2.60 9.30
C ALA A 406 -12.94 -1.08 9.14
N GLY A 407 -12.17 -0.27 9.87
CA GLY A 407 -12.26 1.19 9.77
C GLY A 407 -13.46 1.76 10.51
N ASN A 408 -13.95 2.90 10.05
CA ASN A 408 -14.94 3.71 10.75
C ASN A 408 -16.32 3.61 10.11
N LEU A 409 -17.37 3.84 10.89
CA LEU A 409 -18.77 3.81 10.42
C LEU A 409 -19.32 5.24 10.39
N LYS A 410 -19.87 5.64 9.25
CA LYS A 410 -20.64 6.88 9.07
C LYS A 410 -22.09 6.53 8.72
N LEU A 411 -23.04 7.21 9.37
CA LEU A 411 -24.47 7.10 9.05
C LEU A 411 -25.00 8.46 8.61
N ILE A 412 -25.77 8.46 7.53
CA ILE A 412 -26.49 9.63 6.99
C ILE A 412 -27.93 9.25 6.66
N VAL A 413 -28.78 10.24 6.34
CA VAL A 413 -30.10 10.00 5.73
C VAL A 413 -30.09 10.44 4.28
N GLU A 414 -30.44 9.52 3.37
CA GLU A 414 -30.61 9.79 1.95
C GLU A 414 -31.92 9.16 1.46
N LYS A 415 -32.68 9.90 0.64
CA LYS A 415 -33.98 9.45 0.08
C LYS A 415 -34.94 8.89 1.16
N GLY A 416 -34.89 9.44 2.37
CA GLY A 416 -35.75 9.05 3.50
C GLY A 416 -35.35 7.75 4.21
N ARG A 417 -34.15 7.21 3.96
CA ARG A 417 -33.60 6.00 4.60
C ARG A 417 -32.27 6.31 5.27
N VAL A 418 -31.90 5.53 6.28
CA VAL A 418 -30.54 5.57 6.85
C VAL A 418 -29.60 4.84 5.91
N THR A 419 -28.50 5.48 5.54
CA THR A 419 -27.45 4.89 4.70
C THR A 419 -26.20 4.64 5.55
N ALA A 420 -25.71 3.41 5.53
CA ALA A 420 -24.44 3.04 6.16
C ALA A 420 -23.27 3.24 5.19
N ILE A 421 -22.26 3.98 5.64
CA ILE A 421 -21.05 4.30 4.88
C ILE A 421 -19.84 3.83 5.70
N ASN A 422 -18.98 3.02 5.11
CA ASN A 422 -17.71 2.65 5.71
C ASN A 422 -16.62 3.65 5.29
N LEU A 423 -15.95 4.25 6.27
CA LEU A 423 -14.77 5.08 6.05
C LEU A 423 -13.52 4.22 6.30
N ILE A 424 -12.75 3.96 5.26
CA ILE A 424 -11.64 3.02 5.28
C ILE A 424 -10.50 3.51 4.39
N GLY A 425 -9.27 3.09 4.67
CA GLY A 425 -8.16 3.34 3.76
C GLY A 425 -8.25 2.52 2.48
N ILE A 426 -7.81 3.07 1.34
CA ILE A 426 -7.90 2.42 0.03
C ILE A 426 -7.21 1.05 -0.03
N GLU A 427 -6.08 0.84 0.62
CA GLU A 427 -5.35 -0.45 0.62
C GLU A 427 -6.10 -1.50 1.45
N ASP A 428 -6.69 -1.11 2.58
CA ASP A 428 -7.54 -2.00 3.40
C ASP A 428 -8.86 -2.34 2.67
N TYR A 429 -9.39 -1.38 1.92
CA TYR A 429 -10.51 -1.59 0.99
C TYR A 429 -10.16 -2.63 -0.10
N LEU A 430 -8.99 -2.50 -0.73
CA LEU A 430 -8.57 -3.39 -1.82
C LEU A 430 -8.37 -4.84 -1.37
N ILE A 431 -7.96 -5.09 -0.12
CA ILE A 431 -7.91 -6.45 0.43
C ILE A 431 -9.27 -7.13 0.31
N SER A 432 -10.35 -6.41 0.64
CA SER A 432 -11.72 -6.93 0.53
C SER A 432 -12.15 -7.05 -0.93
N VAL A 433 -11.94 -6.01 -1.75
CA VAL A 433 -12.32 -6.02 -3.18
C VAL A 433 -11.73 -7.22 -3.90
N ILE A 434 -10.42 -7.44 -3.78
CA ILE A 434 -9.76 -8.57 -4.46
C ILE A 434 -10.32 -9.90 -3.94
N SER A 435 -10.57 -10.02 -2.63
CA SER A 435 -11.12 -11.25 -2.03
C SER A 435 -12.59 -11.49 -2.38
N SER A 436 -13.31 -10.45 -2.81
CA SER A 436 -14.72 -10.51 -3.22
C SER A 436 -14.90 -10.71 -4.72
N GLU A 437 -14.00 -10.14 -5.53
CA GLU A 437 -13.99 -10.24 -6.98
C GLU A 437 -13.35 -11.54 -7.47
N MET A 438 -12.23 -11.96 -6.87
CA MET A 438 -11.40 -13.06 -7.35
C MET A 438 -11.35 -14.24 -6.37
N SER A 439 -11.10 -15.44 -6.91
CA SER A 439 -10.86 -16.62 -6.08
C SER A 439 -9.53 -16.51 -5.33
N ALA A 440 -9.50 -16.99 -4.09
CA ALA A 440 -8.28 -17.10 -3.29
C ALA A 440 -7.18 -17.98 -3.93
N THR A 441 -7.52 -18.83 -4.89
CA THR A 441 -6.58 -19.71 -5.62
C THR A 441 -6.05 -19.09 -6.91
N SER A 442 -6.37 -17.82 -7.17
CA SER A 442 -5.88 -17.10 -8.35
C SER A 442 -4.36 -16.99 -8.38
N SER A 443 -3.79 -16.96 -9.58
CA SER A 443 -2.35 -16.74 -9.75
C SER A 443 -1.91 -15.40 -9.15
N LYS A 444 -0.70 -15.36 -8.59
CA LYS A 444 -0.14 -14.15 -7.98
C LYS A 444 -0.09 -12.98 -8.96
N GLN A 445 0.20 -13.23 -10.23
CA GLN A 445 0.24 -12.20 -11.28
C GLN A 445 -1.14 -11.63 -11.61
N LEU A 446 -2.18 -12.48 -11.66
CA LEU A 446 -3.56 -12.02 -11.81
C LEU A 446 -4.00 -11.15 -10.63
N LEU A 447 -3.72 -11.58 -9.40
CA LEU A 447 -4.05 -10.82 -8.19
C LEU A 447 -3.35 -9.45 -8.17
N LYS A 448 -2.07 -9.37 -8.59
CA LYS A 448 -1.34 -8.10 -8.71
C LYS A 448 -1.96 -7.19 -9.75
N ALA A 449 -2.26 -7.71 -10.94
CA ALA A 449 -2.92 -6.93 -11.99
C ALA A 449 -4.26 -6.38 -11.48
N HIS A 450 -5.05 -7.22 -10.79
CA HIS A 450 -6.33 -6.82 -10.22
C HIS A 450 -6.19 -5.76 -9.12
N ALA A 451 -5.15 -5.85 -8.27
CA ALA A 451 -4.87 -4.83 -7.26
C ALA A 451 -4.62 -3.46 -7.90
N VAL A 452 -3.77 -3.42 -8.94
CA VAL A 452 -3.41 -2.17 -9.62
C VAL A 452 -4.60 -1.57 -10.36
N ILE A 453 -5.38 -2.35 -11.13
CA ILE A 453 -6.57 -1.80 -11.82
C ILE A 453 -7.62 -1.32 -10.81
N SER A 454 -7.84 -2.08 -9.73
CA SER A 454 -8.85 -1.70 -8.74
C SER A 454 -8.47 -0.40 -8.05
N ARG A 455 -7.20 -0.25 -7.63
CA ARG A 455 -6.67 1.00 -7.05
C ARG A 455 -6.79 2.17 -8.01
N SER A 456 -6.37 1.97 -9.26
CA SER A 456 -6.37 3.01 -10.30
C SER A 456 -7.78 3.51 -10.56
N TRP A 457 -8.73 2.59 -10.74
CA TRP A 457 -10.13 2.92 -10.96
C TRP A 457 -10.70 3.70 -9.77
N THR A 458 -10.54 3.21 -8.54
CA THR A 458 -11.06 3.88 -7.34
C THR A 458 -10.52 5.31 -7.20
N LEU A 459 -9.20 5.49 -7.38
CA LEU A 459 -8.59 6.83 -7.32
C LEU A 459 -9.05 7.75 -8.45
N ALA A 460 -9.21 7.21 -9.67
CA ALA A 460 -9.73 7.96 -10.81
C ALA A 460 -11.18 8.43 -10.55
N GLN A 461 -12.03 7.61 -9.94
CA GLN A 461 -13.39 8.00 -9.57
C GLN A 461 -13.42 9.09 -8.49
N ILE A 462 -12.53 9.03 -7.50
CA ILE A 462 -12.40 10.08 -6.47
C ILE A 462 -12.00 11.42 -7.12
N VAL A 463 -11.04 11.40 -8.05
CA VAL A 463 -10.60 12.61 -8.78
C VAL A 463 -11.74 13.16 -9.63
N LYS A 464 -12.40 12.30 -10.43
CA LYS A 464 -13.55 12.69 -11.27
C LYS A 464 -14.66 13.34 -10.44
N ASN A 465 -14.99 12.78 -9.27
CA ASN A 465 -16.02 13.34 -8.40
C ASN A 465 -15.66 14.74 -7.88
N LYS A 466 -14.40 14.97 -7.51
CA LYS A 466 -13.92 16.30 -7.09
C LYS A 466 -14.03 17.31 -8.22
N GLU A 467 -13.69 16.91 -9.45
CA GLU A 467 -13.81 17.76 -10.64
C GLU A 467 -15.27 18.11 -10.95
N ILE A 468 -16.19 17.13 -10.91
CA ILE A 468 -17.63 17.35 -11.14
C ILE A 468 -18.19 18.29 -10.09
N THR A 469 -17.92 18.04 -8.81
CA THR A 469 -18.40 18.87 -7.69
C THR A 469 -17.90 20.32 -7.81
N ALA A 470 -16.67 20.51 -8.29
CA ALA A 470 -16.10 21.83 -8.52
C ALA A 470 -16.66 22.53 -9.77
N SER A 471 -17.25 21.79 -10.72
CA SER A 471 -17.64 22.33 -12.02
C SER A 471 -18.98 23.09 -12.03
N GLU A 472 -19.80 23.03 -10.97
CA GLU A 472 -21.16 23.62 -10.88
C GLU A 472 -22.15 23.27 -12.03
N HIS A 473 -21.78 22.39 -12.97
CA HIS A 473 -22.64 21.97 -14.08
C HIS A 473 -23.46 20.73 -13.70
N GLU A 474 -24.74 20.69 -14.10
CA GLU A 474 -25.58 19.48 -13.98
C GLU A 474 -25.08 18.40 -14.96
N TYR A 475 -24.50 17.32 -14.44
CA TYR A 475 -24.15 16.12 -15.21
C TYR A 475 -25.42 15.30 -15.49
N SER A 476 -25.60 14.87 -16.74
CA SER A 476 -26.71 14.00 -17.16
C SER A 476 -26.18 12.77 -17.89
N ALA A 477 -26.45 11.59 -17.33
CA ALA A 477 -26.03 10.29 -17.88
C ALA A 477 -27.02 9.70 -18.90
N CYS A 478 -27.99 10.50 -19.39
CA CYS A 478 -29.00 10.01 -20.32
C CYS A 478 -29.44 11.06 -21.35
N ILE A 479 -29.77 10.56 -22.53
CA ILE A 479 -30.46 11.29 -23.60
C ILE A 479 -31.79 10.57 -23.83
N VAL A 480 -32.88 11.28 -23.56
CA VAL A 480 -34.24 10.75 -23.69
C VAL A 480 -35.01 11.62 -24.68
N THR A 481 -35.42 11.02 -25.79
CA THR A 481 -36.34 11.62 -26.77
C THR A 481 -37.54 10.69 -26.98
N GLU A 482 -38.50 11.11 -27.80
CA GLU A 482 -39.65 10.27 -28.17
C GLU A 482 -39.21 8.95 -28.83
N ASP A 483 -38.14 9.03 -29.64
CA ASP A 483 -37.63 7.93 -30.47
C ASP A 483 -36.39 7.25 -29.88
N GLU A 484 -35.65 7.88 -28.96
CA GLU A 484 -34.39 7.36 -28.42
C GLU A 484 -34.36 7.33 -26.87
N LEU A 485 -33.68 6.34 -26.33
CA LEU A 485 -33.20 6.25 -24.95
C LEU A 485 -31.73 5.81 -25.00
N ILE A 486 -30.80 6.76 -24.86
CA ILE A 486 -29.37 6.48 -24.77
C ILE A 486 -28.96 6.74 -23.33
N LYS A 487 -28.62 5.69 -22.58
CA LYS A 487 -28.32 5.81 -21.15
C LYS A 487 -27.09 5.00 -20.80
N TRP A 488 -26.10 5.65 -20.21
CA TRP A 488 -24.97 4.98 -19.58
C TRP A 488 -25.12 5.03 -18.07
N TYR A 489 -24.44 4.10 -17.41
CA TYR A 489 -24.45 3.94 -15.96
C TYR A 489 -23.00 4.01 -15.51
N ASP A 490 -22.71 4.91 -14.59
CA ASP A 490 -21.36 5.11 -14.06
C ASP A 490 -21.45 5.62 -12.62
N ARG A 491 -20.31 5.82 -11.96
CA ARG A 491 -20.22 6.16 -10.53
C ARG A 491 -21.07 7.37 -10.10
N GLU A 492 -21.40 8.31 -11.01
CA GLU A 492 -22.17 9.52 -10.67
C GLU A 492 -23.60 9.27 -10.14
N ASP A 493 -24.07 8.02 -10.11
CA ASP A 493 -25.30 7.64 -9.39
C ASP A 493 -25.19 7.85 -7.86
N HIS A 494 -23.99 8.11 -7.33
CA HIS A 494 -23.73 8.33 -5.90
C HIS A 494 -23.16 9.73 -5.59
N THR A 495 -23.81 10.49 -4.72
CA THR A 495 -23.38 11.85 -4.33
C THR A 495 -22.64 11.92 -3.00
N ASN A 496 -22.96 11.03 -2.05
CA ASN A 496 -22.57 11.18 -0.63
C ASN A 496 -21.42 10.27 -0.18
N PHE A 497 -20.86 9.45 -1.08
CA PHE A 497 -19.76 8.53 -0.85
C PHE A 497 -18.99 8.30 -2.16
N ASP A 498 -17.73 7.86 -2.08
CA ASP A 498 -16.81 7.78 -3.22
C ASP A 498 -17.14 6.59 -4.14
N VAL A 499 -17.46 5.43 -3.57
CA VAL A 499 -17.83 4.20 -4.31
C VAL A 499 -18.91 3.42 -3.55
N CYS A 500 -19.71 2.59 -4.23
CA CYS A 500 -20.62 1.65 -3.56
C CYS A 500 -20.01 0.25 -3.41
N ALA A 501 -20.55 -0.53 -2.47
CA ALA A 501 -20.10 -1.89 -2.19
C ALA A 501 -20.61 -2.97 -3.17
N ASP A 502 -21.45 -2.59 -4.14
CA ASP A 502 -22.09 -3.50 -5.09
C ASP A 502 -21.37 -3.56 -6.45
N ASP A 503 -21.79 -4.49 -7.31
CA ASP A 503 -21.27 -4.77 -8.67
C ASP A 503 -21.32 -3.54 -9.60
N HIS A 504 -22.07 -2.49 -9.22
CA HIS A 504 -22.09 -1.20 -9.92
C HIS A 504 -20.72 -0.49 -9.87
N CYS A 505 -19.99 -0.59 -8.76
CA CYS A 505 -18.66 -0.01 -8.61
C CYS A 505 -17.60 -1.11 -8.55
N GLN A 506 -17.43 -1.72 -7.38
CA GLN A 506 -16.58 -2.88 -7.14
C GLN A 506 -17.17 -3.64 -5.95
N ARG A 507 -17.16 -4.96 -6.03
CA ARG A 507 -17.72 -5.79 -4.98
C ARG A 507 -16.89 -5.69 -3.70
N TYR A 508 -17.49 -5.14 -2.64
CA TYR A 508 -16.83 -4.93 -1.36
C TYR A 508 -17.68 -5.53 -0.23
N GLN A 509 -17.15 -6.52 0.48
CA GLN A 509 -17.90 -7.26 1.51
C GLN A 509 -17.22 -7.27 2.88
N GLY A 510 -16.33 -6.29 3.11
CA GLY A 510 -15.56 -6.14 4.34
C GLY A 510 -14.64 -7.34 4.63
N LEU A 511 -14.49 -7.64 5.93
CA LEU A 511 -13.72 -8.75 6.50
C LEU A 511 -14.46 -10.09 6.49
N THR A 512 -15.76 -10.11 6.12
CA THR A 512 -16.57 -11.35 6.11
C THR A 512 -16.05 -12.36 5.09
N ARG A 513 -15.49 -11.89 3.97
CA ARG A 513 -14.77 -12.75 3.03
C ARG A 513 -13.35 -12.99 3.54
N ALA A 514 -12.91 -14.25 3.48
CA ALA A 514 -11.60 -14.65 3.96
C ALA A 514 -10.51 -13.91 3.15
N SER A 515 -9.92 -12.88 3.74
CA SER A 515 -8.67 -12.31 3.24
C SER A 515 -7.57 -13.34 3.47
N THR A 516 -7.06 -13.90 2.37
CA THR A 516 -5.91 -14.81 2.45
C THR A 516 -4.64 -14.01 2.66
N GLU A 517 -3.66 -14.63 3.30
CA GLU A 517 -2.34 -14.01 3.45
C GLU A 517 -1.70 -13.68 2.09
N ALA A 518 -2.02 -14.48 1.06
CA ALA A 518 -1.61 -14.22 -0.31
C ALA A 518 -2.16 -12.88 -0.86
N VAL A 519 -3.42 -12.52 -0.56
CA VAL A 519 -3.98 -11.23 -0.99
C VAL A 519 -3.30 -10.07 -0.25
N ARG A 520 -3.04 -10.21 1.06
CA ARG A 520 -2.31 -9.18 1.82
C ARG A 520 -0.90 -8.96 1.28
N GLU A 521 -0.20 -10.05 0.96
CA GLU A 521 1.14 -10.00 0.35
C GLU A 521 1.09 -9.29 -1.01
N VAL A 522 0.11 -9.60 -1.86
CA VAL A 522 -0.09 -8.94 -3.16
C VAL A 522 -0.36 -7.44 -3.00
N ILE A 523 -1.23 -7.05 -2.07
CA ILE A 523 -1.51 -5.63 -1.79
C ILE A 523 -0.23 -4.93 -1.30
N LYS A 524 0.54 -5.56 -0.41
CA LYS A 524 1.82 -5.03 0.06
C LYS A 524 2.84 -4.87 -1.07
N GLU A 525 2.94 -5.84 -1.97
CA GLU A 525 3.86 -5.81 -3.11
C GLU A 525 3.48 -4.78 -4.18
N THR A 526 2.19 -4.49 -4.33
CA THR A 526 1.66 -3.51 -5.28
C THR A 526 1.24 -2.19 -4.62
N TRP A 527 1.68 -1.97 -3.38
CA TRP A 527 1.25 -0.82 -2.58
C TRP A 527 1.56 0.49 -3.29
N GLY A 528 0.53 1.31 -3.48
CA GLY A 528 0.61 2.60 -4.17
C GLY A 528 0.83 2.51 -5.69
N GLU A 529 0.85 1.33 -6.29
CA GLU A 529 0.98 1.18 -7.75
C GLU A 529 -0.36 1.40 -8.45
N VAL A 530 -0.36 2.25 -9.48
CA VAL A 530 -1.51 2.59 -10.31
C VAL A 530 -1.11 2.60 -11.80
N LEU A 531 -2.10 2.53 -12.67
CA LEU A 531 -1.96 2.84 -14.09
C LEU A 531 -2.02 4.33 -14.31
N THR A 532 -1.08 4.87 -15.08
CA THR A 532 -1.12 6.25 -15.55
C THR A 532 -0.97 6.37 -17.06
N TYR A 533 -1.51 7.45 -17.61
CA TYR A 533 -1.34 7.86 -19.00
C TYR A 533 -1.21 9.39 -19.02
N ASP A 534 -0.16 9.91 -19.67
CA ASP A 534 0.19 11.33 -19.66
C ASP A 534 0.22 11.96 -18.25
N GLY A 535 0.75 11.21 -17.28
CA GLY A 535 0.87 11.64 -15.88
C GLY A 535 -0.44 11.70 -15.10
N LYS A 536 -1.56 11.23 -15.67
CA LYS A 536 -2.86 11.13 -14.99
C LYS A 536 -3.22 9.67 -14.72
N ILE A 537 -3.89 9.40 -13.60
CA ILE A 537 -4.36 8.06 -13.25
C ILE A 537 -5.41 7.61 -14.28
N CYS A 538 -5.26 6.39 -14.80
CA CYS A 538 -6.19 5.81 -15.75
C CYS A 538 -7.51 5.39 -15.09
N ASP A 539 -8.63 5.61 -15.78
CA ASP A 539 -9.89 4.91 -15.52
C ASP A 539 -9.75 3.43 -15.93
N ALA A 540 -9.36 2.58 -14.98
CA ALA A 540 -8.99 1.19 -15.22
C ALA A 540 -10.19 0.23 -15.16
N ARG A 541 -11.04 0.25 -16.18
CA ARG A 541 -12.20 -0.66 -16.32
C ARG A 541 -11.77 -2.11 -16.58
N PHE A 542 -12.62 -3.06 -16.17
CA PHE A 542 -12.41 -4.49 -16.41
C PHE A 542 -13.73 -5.25 -16.55
N SER A 543 -13.71 -6.38 -17.26
CA SER A 543 -14.88 -7.26 -17.44
C SER A 543 -14.51 -8.74 -17.50
N LYS A 544 -15.49 -9.64 -17.33
CA LYS A 544 -15.25 -11.09 -17.28
C LYS A 544 -14.60 -11.64 -18.55
N CYS A 545 -15.22 -11.42 -19.71
CA CYS A 545 -14.78 -11.94 -21.01
C CYS A 545 -15.00 -10.91 -22.13
N CYS A 546 -13.94 -10.51 -22.83
CA CYS A 546 -14.06 -9.52 -23.91
C CYS A 546 -14.73 -10.09 -25.17
N GLY A 547 -14.72 -11.42 -25.37
CA GLY A 547 -15.24 -12.08 -26.57
C GLY A 547 -14.22 -12.15 -27.73
N GLY A 548 -12.97 -11.81 -27.45
CA GLY A 548 -11.82 -11.84 -28.35
C GLY A 548 -11.27 -10.46 -28.74
N ILE A 549 -12.05 -9.39 -28.63
CA ILE A 549 -11.62 -8.02 -28.94
C ILE A 549 -12.09 -7.07 -27.82
N PHE A 550 -11.23 -6.11 -27.47
CA PHE A 550 -11.56 -5.06 -26.49
C PHE A 550 -12.47 -4.01 -27.11
N GLU A 551 -13.41 -3.50 -26.32
CA GLU A 551 -14.25 -2.39 -26.70
C GLU A 551 -13.64 -1.05 -26.26
N GLU A 552 -14.03 0.02 -26.94
CA GLU A 552 -13.63 1.38 -26.58
C GLU A 552 -14.62 2.02 -25.61
N PHE A 553 -14.10 2.85 -24.70
CA PHE A 553 -14.87 3.53 -23.65
C PHE A 553 -16.18 4.22 -24.10
N PRO A 554 -16.22 5.02 -25.19
CA PRO A 554 -17.40 5.80 -25.54
C PRO A 554 -18.61 4.97 -25.99
N TYR A 555 -18.45 3.69 -26.33
CA TYR A 555 -19.59 2.85 -26.70
C TYR A 555 -20.37 2.34 -25.47
N CYS A 556 -19.74 2.36 -24.30
CA CYS A 556 -20.33 1.94 -23.03
C CYS A 556 -20.72 3.13 -22.13
N TRP A 557 -19.94 4.22 -22.15
CA TRP A 557 -20.08 5.37 -21.25
C TRP A 557 -20.22 6.71 -21.99
N GLU A 558 -19.84 7.81 -21.37
CA GLU A 558 -19.81 9.16 -21.96
C GLU A 558 -19.01 9.19 -23.28
N ASP A 559 -19.40 10.05 -24.22
CA ASP A 559 -18.76 10.20 -25.53
C ASP A 559 -17.39 10.90 -25.38
N LYS A 560 -16.45 10.20 -24.75
CA LYS A 560 -15.10 10.64 -24.42
C LYS A 560 -14.09 9.65 -24.94
N ASP A 561 -13.06 10.17 -25.60
CA ASP A 561 -11.90 9.39 -26.00
C ASP A 561 -11.00 9.13 -24.79
N MET A 562 -10.61 7.87 -24.62
CA MET A 562 -9.71 7.41 -23.56
C MET A 562 -8.55 6.69 -24.24
N PRO A 563 -7.42 7.38 -24.52
CA PRO A 563 -6.34 6.85 -25.36
C PRO A 563 -5.72 5.54 -24.91
N TYR A 564 -5.89 5.15 -23.64
CA TYR A 564 -5.41 3.90 -23.07
C TYR A 564 -6.45 2.77 -23.07
N LEU A 565 -7.70 3.03 -23.48
CA LEU A 565 -8.79 2.05 -23.61
C LEU A 565 -9.17 1.87 -25.09
N ARG A 566 -8.24 1.31 -25.87
CA ARG A 566 -8.40 1.13 -27.32
C ARG A 566 -8.81 -0.29 -27.67
N LYS A 567 -9.38 -0.44 -28.87
CA LYS A 567 -9.57 -1.76 -29.47
C LYS A 567 -8.24 -2.48 -29.69
N GLN A 568 -8.18 -3.74 -29.28
CA GLN A 568 -7.08 -4.65 -29.58
C GLN A 568 -7.59 -6.10 -29.56
N PHE A 569 -6.91 -6.98 -30.30
CA PHE A 569 -7.15 -8.42 -30.22
C PHE A 569 -6.60 -8.96 -28.90
N ASP A 570 -7.41 -9.71 -28.15
CA ASP A 570 -6.97 -10.44 -26.96
C ASP A 570 -6.09 -11.66 -27.30
N ASN A 571 -4.96 -11.48 -28.00
CA ASN A 571 -4.00 -12.54 -28.29
C ASN A 571 -2.57 -11.99 -28.43
N LYS A 572 -1.61 -12.86 -28.76
CA LYS A 572 -0.20 -12.48 -29.00
C LYS A 572 0.07 -11.90 -30.40
N SER A 573 -0.87 -12.03 -31.33
CA SER A 573 -0.62 -11.82 -32.76
C SER A 573 -1.13 -10.46 -33.22
N GLU A 574 -0.34 -9.72 -33.99
CA GLU A 574 -0.77 -8.49 -34.68
C GLU A 574 -1.66 -8.81 -35.90
N THR A 575 -2.61 -9.73 -35.75
CA THR A 575 -3.54 -10.07 -36.81
C THR A 575 -4.43 -8.85 -37.08
N PRO A 576 -4.61 -8.45 -38.36
CA PRO A 576 -5.50 -7.34 -38.69
C PRO A 576 -6.90 -7.58 -38.12
N LEU A 577 -7.39 -6.63 -37.34
CA LEU A 577 -8.74 -6.69 -36.78
C LEU A 577 -9.77 -6.48 -37.89
N PRO A 578 -10.81 -7.34 -38.00
CA PRO A 578 -11.96 -7.02 -38.85
C PRO A 578 -12.64 -5.75 -38.32
N ASP A 579 -13.21 -4.95 -39.22
CA ASP A 579 -14.02 -3.80 -38.82
C ASP A 579 -15.40 -4.28 -38.35
N LEU A 580 -15.53 -4.52 -37.06
CA LEU A 580 -16.76 -5.02 -36.43
C LEU A 580 -17.85 -3.94 -36.26
N THR A 581 -17.59 -2.69 -36.68
CA THR A 581 -18.65 -1.69 -36.80
C THR A 581 -19.59 -2.00 -37.96
N ILE A 582 -19.15 -2.85 -38.90
CA ILE A 582 -19.92 -3.37 -40.03
C ILE A 582 -20.66 -4.65 -39.60
N GLU A 583 -21.99 -4.66 -39.75
CA GLU A 583 -22.87 -5.75 -39.29
C GLU A 583 -22.46 -7.13 -39.80
N GLU A 584 -22.09 -7.26 -41.08
CA GLU A 584 -21.70 -8.55 -41.66
C GLU A 584 -20.39 -9.09 -41.05
N ASN A 585 -19.39 -8.23 -40.87
CA ASN A 585 -18.14 -8.62 -40.22
C ASN A 585 -18.37 -9.01 -38.76
N ALA A 586 -19.23 -8.28 -38.04
CA ALA A 586 -19.64 -8.62 -36.68
C ALA A 586 -20.37 -9.97 -36.62
N ARG A 587 -21.23 -10.24 -37.61
CA ARG A 587 -21.92 -11.52 -37.75
C ARG A 587 -20.92 -12.67 -37.92
N GLU A 588 -20.02 -12.58 -38.89
CA GLU A 588 -18.98 -13.60 -39.10
C GLU A 588 -18.12 -13.82 -37.84
N TRP A 589 -17.73 -12.74 -37.16
CA TRP A 589 -16.95 -12.80 -35.92
C TRP A 589 -17.67 -13.51 -34.77
N ILE A 590 -18.95 -13.20 -34.59
CA ILE A 590 -19.79 -13.76 -33.51
C ILE A 590 -20.08 -15.25 -33.76
N TYR A 591 -20.28 -15.68 -35.02
CA TYR A 591 -20.40 -17.12 -35.33
C TYR A 591 -19.04 -17.85 -35.32
N GLY A 592 -17.94 -17.12 -35.52
CA GLY A 592 -16.59 -17.66 -35.42
C GLY A 592 -16.17 -17.98 -33.98
N SER A 593 -15.06 -18.70 -33.85
CA SER A 593 -14.41 -18.97 -32.56
C SER A 593 -12.90 -18.81 -32.70
N PRO A 594 -12.41 -17.56 -32.79
CA PRO A 594 -11.00 -17.28 -32.99
C PRO A 594 -10.16 -17.63 -31.74
N GLU A 595 -8.88 -17.88 -31.93
CA GLU A 595 -7.93 -17.99 -30.82
C GLU A 595 -7.81 -16.64 -30.11
N ALA A 596 -8.03 -16.65 -28.80
CA ALA A 596 -7.91 -15.51 -27.91
C ALA A 596 -7.55 -16.01 -26.51
N PHE A 597 -6.86 -15.20 -25.71
CA PHE A 597 -6.58 -15.55 -24.31
C PHE A 597 -7.86 -15.84 -23.54
N CYS A 598 -8.93 -15.05 -23.74
CA CYS A 598 -10.21 -15.32 -23.11
C CYS A 598 -11.00 -16.52 -23.68
N ASN A 599 -10.54 -17.16 -24.76
CA ASN A 599 -11.14 -18.36 -25.34
C ASN A 599 -10.48 -19.61 -24.75
N THR A 600 -10.87 -19.95 -23.51
CA THR A 600 -10.33 -21.12 -22.80
C THR A 600 -11.45 -21.98 -22.20
N THR A 601 -11.19 -23.28 -22.16
CA THR A 601 -12.03 -24.27 -21.46
C THR A 601 -11.31 -24.92 -20.28
N ASP A 602 -10.11 -24.43 -19.91
CA ASP A 602 -9.34 -24.96 -18.77
C ASP A 602 -10.03 -24.58 -17.45
N GLN A 603 -10.67 -25.57 -16.81
CA GLN A 603 -11.39 -25.41 -15.54
C GLN A 603 -10.49 -24.93 -14.39
N ARG A 604 -9.20 -25.24 -14.42
CA ARG A 604 -8.23 -24.78 -13.41
C ARG A 604 -7.97 -23.28 -13.54
N ILE A 605 -8.02 -22.73 -14.76
CA ILE A 605 -7.90 -21.28 -14.98
C ILE A 605 -9.24 -20.60 -14.70
N LEU A 606 -10.34 -21.17 -15.20
CA LEU A 606 -11.67 -20.60 -15.02
C LEU A 606 -12.07 -20.49 -13.55
N SER A 607 -11.70 -21.44 -12.70
CA SER A 607 -11.94 -21.38 -11.24
C SER A 607 -11.14 -20.30 -10.50
N GLN A 608 -10.18 -19.63 -11.15
CA GLN A 608 -9.51 -18.45 -10.58
C GLN A 608 -10.41 -17.20 -10.68
N VAL A 609 -11.21 -17.10 -11.74
CA VAL A 609 -12.03 -15.91 -12.05
C VAL A 609 -13.52 -16.14 -11.76
N LEU A 610 -14.03 -17.34 -12.01
CA LEU A 610 -15.44 -17.68 -11.86
C LEU A 610 -15.71 -18.28 -10.47
N ASN A 611 -16.59 -17.63 -9.72
CA ASN A 611 -17.10 -18.12 -8.45
C ASN A 611 -17.94 -19.40 -8.65
N SER A 612 -18.19 -20.15 -7.58
CA SER A 612 -18.88 -21.46 -7.64
C SER A 612 -20.22 -21.45 -8.37
N TYR A 613 -20.96 -20.34 -8.34
CA TYR A 613 -22.23 -20.18 -9.07
C TYR A 613 -22.03 -19.85 -10.57
N ASP A 614 -20.95 -19.16 -10.92
CA ASP A 614 -20.64 -18.78 -12.30
C ASP A 614 -20.01 -19.93 -13.12
N GLN A 615 -19.44 -20.94 -12.44
CA GLN A 615 -18.80 -22.10 -13.07
C GLN A 615 -19.78 -22.98 -13.86
N GLU A 616 -21.09 -22.85 -13.62
CA GLU A 616 -22.12 -23.53 -14.42
C GLU A 616 -22.24 -22.96 -15.85
N THR A 617 -21.72 -21.74 -16.08
CA THR A 617 -21.77 -21.07 -17.39
C THR A 617 -20.56 -21.46 -18.24
N LEU A 618 -20.70 -22.49 -19.07
CA LEU A 618 -19.60 -22.99 -19.93
C LEU A 618 -19.46 -22.24 -21.28
N ASN A 619 -20.42 -21.40 -21.64
CA ASN A 619 -20.55 -20.81 -22.98
C ASN A 619 -20.37 -19.28 -22.99
N PHE A 620 -19.63 -18.69 -22.05
CA PHE A 620 -19.49 -17.22 -21.97
C PHE A 620 -18.73 -16.61 -23.16
N PHE A 621 -17.80 -17.35 -23.80
CA PHE A 621 -17.06 -16.84 -24.95
C PHE A 621 -17.95 -16.71 -26.18
N ARG A 622 -18.87 -17.68 -26.37
CA ARG A 622 -19.93 -17.69 -27.38
C ARG A 622 -21.21 -18.29 -26.79
N TRP A 623 -22.24 -17.47 -26.63
CA TRP A 623 -23.48 -17.83 -25.96
C TRP A 623 -24.68 -17.74 -26.90
N LYS A 624 -25.78 -18.39 -26.51
CA LYS A 624 -27.03 -18.40 -27.28
C LYS A 624 -28.21 -18.34 -26.33
N GLU A 625 -29.09 -17.36 -26.54
CA GLU A 625 -30.34 -17.19 -25.79
C GLU A 625 -31.52 -17.22 -26.76
N LYS A 626 -32.61 -17.91 -26.40
CA LYS A 626 -33.80 -18.03 -27.25
C LYS A 626 -35.05 -17.61 -26.48
N TYR A 627 -35.86 -16.77 -27.11
CA TYR A 627 -37.13 -16.30 -26.59
C TYR A 627 -38.25 -16.63 -27.56
N SER A 628 -39.38 -17.08 -27.06
CA SER A 628 -40.65 -16.99 -27.79
C SER A 628 -41.08 -15.53 -27.92
N GLN A 629 -41.99 -15.28 -28.88
CA GLN A 629 -42.57 -13.96 -29.08
C GLN A 629 -43.19 -13.35 -27.82
N GLN A 630 -43.91 -14.19 -27.06
CA GLN A 630 -44.59 -13.76 -25.85
C GLN A 630 -43.57 -13.41 -24.75
N GLU A 631 -42.59 -14.29 -24.51
CA GLU A 631 -41.55 -14.07 -23.50
C GLU A 631 -40.77 -12.78 -23.75
N LEU A 632 -40.36 -12.52 -25.00
CA LEU A 632 -39.59 -11.32 -25.34
C LEU A 632 -40.42 -10.04 -25.16
N SER A 633 -41.68 -10.05 -25.61
CA SER A 633 -42.59 -8.91 -25.46
C SER A 633 -42.85 -8.57 -23.98
N GLU A 634 -43.16 -9.58 -23.17
CA GLU A 634 -43.39 -9.42 -21.72
C GLU A 634 -42.13 -8.95 -21.01
N LEU A 635 -40.97 -9.50 -21.36
CA LEU A 635 -39.67 -9.12 -20.81
C LEU A 635 -39.36 -7.65 -21.09
N ILE A 636 -39.39 -7.23 -22.37
CA ILE A 636 -39.11 -5.84 -22.75
C ILE A 636 -40.08 -4.90 -22.05
N LYS A 637 -41.37 -5.25 -21.97
CA LYS A 637 -42.37 -4.44 -21.25
C LYS A 637 -42.04 -4.29 -19.78
N SER A 638 -41.65 -5.38 -19.11
CA SER A 638 -41.30 -5.38 -17.68
C SER A 638 -40.04 -4.54 -17.39
N ARG A 639 -39.02 -4.61 -18.25
CA ARG A 639 -37.72 -3.96 -18.04
C ARG A 639 -37.71 -2.49 -18.48
N SER A 640 -38.40 -2.17 -19.58
CA SER A 640 -38.46 -0.80 -20.11
C SER A 640 -39.64 0.02 -19.57
N GLY A 641 -40.65 -0.63 -19.00
CA GLY A 641 -41.92 0.00 -18.61
C GLY A 641 -42.80 0.41 -19.80
N VAL A 642 -42.44 0.04 -21.04
CA VAL A 642 -43.13 0.43 -22.27
C VAL A 642 -43.69 -0.78 -22.99
N ASP A 643 -44.96 -0.71 -23.38
CA ASP A 643 -45.62 -1.76 -24.15
C ASP A 643 -45.36 -1.59 -25.66
N TYR A 644 -44.50 -2.43 -26.22
CA TYR A 644 -44.20 -2.47 -27.65
C TYR A 644 -45.20 -3.32 -28.45
N GLY A 645 -46.07 -4.07 -27.78
CA GLY A 645 -46.91 -5.09 -28.41
C GLY A 645 -46.09 -6.29 -28.91
N GLU A 646 -46.51 -6.89 -30.02
CA GLU A 646 -45.72 -7.95 -30.67
C GLU A 646 -44.41 -7.37 -31.20
N ILE A 647 -43.27 -7.98 -30.85
CA ILE A 647 -41.97 -7.60 -31.36
C ILE A 647 -41.85 -8.06 -32.81
N ILE A 648 -41.69 -7.11 -33.71
CA ILE A 648 -41.56 -7.32 -35.16
C ILE A 648 -40.08 -7.50 -35.51
N ASP A 649 -39.21 -6.68 -34.92
CA ASP A 649 -37.78 -6.74 -35.17
C ASP A 649 -36.93 -6.16 -34.04
N LEU A 650 -35.69 -6.61 -33.98
CA LEU A 650 -34.61 -6.03 -33.17
C LEU A 650 -33.51 -5.64 -34.15
N VAL A 651 -33.45 -4.38 -34.55
CA VAL A 651 -32.59 -3.91 -35.63
C VAL A 651 -31.29 -3.33 -35.07
N PRO A 652 -30.12 -3.97 -35.34
CA PRO A 652 -28.81 -3.38 -35.07
C PRO A 652 -28.66 -2.05 -35.82
N LEU A 653 -28.55 -0.93 -35.10
CA LEU A 653 -28.33 0.37 -35.74
C LEU A 653 -26.86 0.77 -35.76
N ALA A 654 -26.13 0.48 -34.67
CA ALA A 654 -24.71 0.80 -34.59
C ALA A 654 -23.97 -0.14 -33.62
N ARG A 655 -22.76 -0.51 -34.00
CA ARG A 655 -21.82 -1.31 -33.22
C ARG A 655 -20.57 -0.53 -32.87
N GLY A 656 -19.98 -0.88 -31.75
CA GLY A 656 -18.63 -0.49 -31.38
C GLY A 656 -17.60 -1.39 -32.06
N THR A 657 -16.36 -1.18 -31.69
CA THR A 657 -15.20 -1.82 -32.33
C THR A 657 -14.99 -3.27 -31.94
N SER A 658 -15.60 -3.72 -30.84
CA SER A 658 -15.64 -5.14 -30.47
C SER A 658 -16.91 -5.85 -30.98
N GLY A 659 -17.69 -5.21 -31.85
CA GLY A 659 -18.98 -5.74 -32.32
C GLY A 659 -20.13 -5.64 -31.32
N ARG A 660 -19.92 -4.98 -30.16
CA ARG A 660 -20.99 -4.72 -29.19
C ARG A 660 -21.96 -3.69 -29.73
N LEU A 661 -23.26 -3.94 -29.61
CA LEU A 661 -24.27 -2.95 -29.95
C LEU A 661 -24.25 -1.82 -28.93
N TRP A 662 -24.21 -0.59 -29.43
CA TRP A 662 -24.44 0.61 -28.62
C TRP A 662 -25.65 1.41 -29.10
N LYS A 663 -26.27 1.03 -30.23
CA LYS A 663 -27.64 1.42 -30.60
C LYS A 663 -28.40 0.23 -31.18
N LEU A 664 -29.55 -0.08 -30.58
CA LEU A 664 -30.48 -1.11 -31.03
C LEU A 664 -31.88 -0.52 -31.16
N LYS A 665 -32.56 -0.73 -32.29
CA LYS A 665 -33.96 -0.35 -32.46
C LYS A 665 -34.89 -1.52 -32.19
N ILE A 666 -35.75 -1.36 -31.20
CA ILE A 666 -36.86 -2.27 -30.94
C ILE A 666 -38.03 -1.81 -31.81
N VAL A 667 -38.51 -2.70 -32.68
CA VAL A 667 -39.67 -2.47 -33.54
C VAL A 667 -40.79 -3.37 -33.05
N GLY A 668 -41.83 -2.79 -32.47
CA GLY A 668 -43.04 -3.51 -32.05
C GLY A 668 -44.28 -3.05 -32.81
N SER A 669 -45.37 -3.81 -32.69
CA SER A 669 -46.65 -3.50 -33.31
C SER A 669 -47.27 -2.18 -32.83
N ASN A 670 -46.97 -1.78 -31.59
CA ASN A 670 -47.55 -0.58 -30.97
C ASN A 670 -46.59 0.62 -31.03
N ARG A 671 -45.29 0.36 -30.99
CA ARG A 671 -44.24 1.40 -30.90
C ARG A 671 -42.93 0.91 -31.47
N SER A 672 -42.10 1.83 -31.95
CA SER A 672 -40.67 1.58 -32.17
C SER A 672 -39.84 2.58 -31.36
N ARG A 673 -38.69 2.14 -30.83
CA ARG A 673 -37.76 3.01 -30.12
C ARG A 673 -36.33 2.49 -30.22
N THR A 674 -35.37 3.39 -30.33
CA THR A 674 -33.95 3.08 -30.21
C THR A 674 -33.55 3.13 -28.74
N ILE A 675 -32.91 2.06 -28.26
CA ILE A 675 -32.20 2.04 -26.99
C ILE A 675 -30.70 1.99 -27.25
N GLY A 676 -29.89 2.51 -26.35
CA GLY A 676 -28.44 2.56 -26.58
C GLY A 676 -27.58 2.73 -25.35
N LYS A 677 -26.27 2.63 -25.62
CA LYS A 677 -25.19 2.16 -24.75
C LYS A 677 -25.36 0.70 -24.33
N GLU A 678 -24.22 0.08 -24.05
CA GLU A 678 -24.09 -1.38 -23.92
C GLU A 678 -25.00 -1.98 -22.84
N LEU A 679 -25.01 -1.37 -21.65
CA LEU A 679 -25.70 -1.92 -20.49
C LEU A 679 -27.23 -1.80 -20.60
N GLU A 680 -27.75 -0.69 -21.14
CA GLU A 680 -29.21 -0.49 -21.32
C GLU A 680 -29.80 -1.57 -22.24
N ILE A 681 -29.09 -1.91 -23.31
CA ILE A 681 -29.48 -3.01 -24.23
C ILE A 681 -29.55 -4.34 -23.47
N ARG A 682 -28.54 -4.64 -22.66
CA ARG A 682 -28.47 -5.91 -21.91
C ARG A 682 -29.54 -6.02 -20.83
N ARG A 683 -29.85 -4.92 -20.14
CA ARG A 683 -30.90 -4.84 -19.11
C ARG A 683 -32.29 -4.99 -19.70
N THR A 684 -32.50 -4.48 -20.91
CA THR A 684 -33.82 -4.53 -21.59
C THR A 684 -34.14 -5.94 -22.10
N LEU A 685 -33.12 -6.70 -22.49
CA LEU A 685 -33.25 -8.02 -23.12
C LEU A 685 -32.97 -9.20 -22.19
N SER A 686 -32.90 -9.00 -20.87
CA SER A 686 -32.71 -10.08 -19.90
C SER A 686 -33.41 -9.77 -18.58
N PRO A 687 -33.94 -10.79 -17.86
CA PRO A 687 -34.48 -10.59 -16.51
C PRO A 687 -33.46 -10.02 -15.53
N SER A 688 -32.17 -10.37 -15.72
CA SER A 688 -31.06 -9.74 -15.03
C SER A 688 -30.28 -8.87 -16.02
N HIS A 689 -29.26 -9.45 -16.65
CA HIS A 689 -28.43 -8.82 -17.66
C HIS A 689 -28.04 -9.87 -18.70
N LEU A 690 -28.19 -9.54 -19.98
CA LEU A 690 -27.63 -10.36 -21.05
C LEU A 690 -26.10 -10.41 -20.90
N TYR A 691 -25.43 -11.49 -21.31
CA TYR A 691 -23.97 -11.64 -21.10
C TYR A 691 -23.19 -10.44 -21.67
N SER A 692 -23.49 -10.02 -22.89
CA SER A 692 -22.97 -8.80 -23.52
C SER A 692 -23.98 -8.24 -24.53
N SER A 693 -23.73 -7.06 -25.10
CA SER A 693 -24.47 -6.58 -26.27
C SER A 693 -23.86 -7.02 -27.62
N ALA A 694 -22.81 -7.86 -27.60
CA ALA A 694 -22.15 -8.35 -28.80
C ALA A 694 -22.91 -9.58 -29.35
N PHE A 695 -24.08 -9.34 -29.94
CA PHE A 695 -24.92 -10.42 -30.48
C PHE A 695 -25.50 -10.10 -31.86
N VAL A 696 -25.96 -11.17 -32.51
CA VAL A 696 -26.77 -11.14 -33.72
C VAL A 696 -28.15 -11.71 -33.43
N VAL A 697 -29.15 -11.23 -34.16
CA VAL A 697 -30.54 -11.62 -33.99
C VAL A 697 -30.94 -12.57 -35.13
N GLU A 698 -31.46 -13.74 -34.78
CA GLU A 698 -32.12 -14.68 -35.68
C GLU A 698 -33.63 -14.68 -35.38
N LYS A 699 -34.44 -14.72 -36.44
CA LYS A 699 -35.90 -14.75 -36.37
C LYS A 699 -36.38 -16.05 -36.99
N GLU A 700 -37.22 -16.79 -36.27
CA GLU A 700 -37.76 -18.08 -36.72
C GLU A 700 -39.28 -18.13 -36.60
N GLY A 701 -39.92 -18.69 -37.63
CA GLY A 701 -41.37 -18.85 -37.70
C GLY A 701 -42.14 -17.53 -37.79
N VAL A 702 -43.46 -17.63 -37.89
CA VAL A 702 -44.38 -16.48 -37.89
C VAL A 702 -45.61 -16.77 -37.04
N THR A 703 -46.09 -15.77 -36.32
CA THR A 703 -47.37 -15.80 -35.60
C THR A 703 -48.53 -15.59 -36.57
N ALA A 704 -49.77 -15.74 -36.09
CA ALA A 704 -50.97 -15.51 -36.89
C ALA A 704 -51.10 -14.06 -37.40
N SER A 705 -50.48 -13.10 -36.72
CA SER A 705 -50.45 -11.68 -37.12
C SER A 705 -49.31 -11.34 -38.09
N GLY A 706 -48.40 -12.30 -38.36
CA GLY A 706 -47.25 -12.13 -39.25
C GLY A 706 -45.97 -11.64 -38.56
N ALA A 707 -45.96 -11.48 -37.23
CA ALA A 707 -44.74 -11.21 -36.46
C ALA A 707 -43.88 -12.49 -36.32
N PRO A 708 -42.57 -12.40 -36.06
CA PRO A 708 -41.75 -13.59 -35.78
C PRO A 708 -42.27 -14.40 -34.59
N ALA A 709 -42.22 -15.73 -34.68
CA ALA A 709 -42.69 -16.60 -33.59
C ALA A 709 -41.65 -16.76 -32.47
N SER A 710 -40.36 -16.64 -32.79
CA SER A 710 -39.27 -16.67 -31.82
C SER A 710 -38.06 -15.88 -32.29
N PHE A 711 -37.29 -15.40 -31.32
CA PHE A 711 -36.04 -14.67 -31.49
C PHE A 711 -34.92 -15.44 -30.82
N THR A 712 -33.81 -15.59 -31.53
CA THR A 712 -32.59 -16.22 -31.01
C THR A 712 -31.46 -15.22 -31.07
N LEU A 713 -30.86 -14.93 -29.93
CA LEU A 713 -29.69 -14.08 -29.78
C LEU A 713 -28.45 -14.98 -29.73
N VAL A 714 -27.56 -14.86 -30.71
CA VAL A 714 -26.26 -15.53 -30.71
C VAL A 714 -25.21 -14.46 -30.40
N GLY A 715 -24.43 -14.62 -29.34
CA GLY A 715 -23.53 -13.56 -28.90
C GLY A 715 -22.18 -14.03 -28.40
N ALA A 716 -21.33 -13.05 -28.06
CA ALA A 716 -19.94 -13.23 -27.73
C ALA A 716 -19.52 -12.44 -26.47
N GLY A 717 -18.70 -13.05 -25.62
CA GLY A 717 -18.16 -12.41 -24.42
C GLY A 717 -19.19 -12.17 -23.30
N TRP A 718 -18.67 -11.70 -22.17
CA TRP A 718 -19.41 -11.44 -20.93
C TRP A 718 -18.91 -10.14 -20.28
N GLY A 719 -19.79 -9.13 -20.25
CA GLY A 719 -19.52 -7.79 -19.76
C GLY A 719 -19.25 -6.79 -20.89
N HIS A 720 -18.94 -5.56 -20.49
CA HIS A 720 -18.78 -4.42 -21.39
C HIS A 720 -17.55 -4.51 -22.31
N GLY A 721 -16.53 -5.32 -21.97
CA GLY A 721 -15.39 -5.59 -22.83
C GLY A 721 -14.34 -4.48 -22.95
N VAL A 722 -14.48 -3.40 -22.18
CA VAL A 722 -13.54 -2.28 -22.13
C VAL A 722 -12.45 -2.56 -21.09
N GLY A 723 -11.19 -2.33 -21.45
CA GLY A 723 -10.04 -2.53 -20.55
C GLY A 723 -9.73 -4.00 -20.28
N LEU A 724 -9.43 -4.34 -19.03
CA LEU A 724 -8.90 -5.66 -18.70
C LEU A 724 -9.95 -6.77 -18.82
N CYS A 725 -9.63 -7.82 -19.59
CA CYS A 725 -10.40 -9.05 -19.64
C CYS A 725 -9.94 -10.01 -18.53
N GLN A 726 -10.77 -10.29 -17.53
CA GLN A 726 -10.36 -11.10 -16.37
C GLN A 726 -9.94 -12.53 -16.77
N ILE A 727 -10.71 -13.21 -17.63
CA ILE A 727 -10.36 -14.56 -18.10
C ILE A 727 -9.08 -14.53 -18.95
N GLY A 728 -8.93 -13.53 -19.83
CA GLY A 728 -7.72 -13.37 -20.64
C GLY A 728 -6.48 -13.12 -19.79
N ALA A 729 -6.59 -12.23 -18.80
CA ALA A 729 -5.54 -11.96 -17.82
C ALA A 729 -5.17 -13.20 -16.99
N ALA A 730 -6.16 -14.03 -16.63
CA ALA A 730 -5.91 -15.29 -15.93
C ALA A 730 -5.12 -16.28 -16.80
N VAL A 731 -5.47 -16.38 -18.09
CA VAL A 731 -4.72 -17.20 -19.05
C VAL A 731 -3.31 -16.66 -19.26
N MET A 732 -3.14 -15.33 -19.39
CA MET A 732 -1.80 -14.74 -19.48
C MET A 732 -0.97 -15.03 -18.22
N GLY A 733 -1.54 -14.90 -17.02
CA GLY A 733 -0.87 -15.27 -15.78
C GLY A 733 -0.46 -16.75 -15.75
N ASP A 734 -1.32 -17.65 -16.24
CA ASP A 734 -1.01 -19.09 -16.35
C ASP A 734 0.10 -19.38 -17.37
N LEU A 735 0.18 -18.59 -18.43
CA LEU A 735 1.25 -18.63 -19.44
C LEU A 735 2.56 -17.99 -18.95
N GLY A 736 2.61 -17.46 -17.72
CA GLY A 736 3.80 -16.93 -17.09
C GLY A 736 4.09 -15.45 -17.35
N TYR A 737 3.13 -14.70 -17.90
CA TYR A 737 3.26 -13.25 -18.06
C TYR A 737 3.32 -12.54 -16.70
N ASP A 738 4.18 -11.53 -16.59
CA ASP A 738 4.20 -10.65 -15.42
C ASP A 738 2.97 -9.74 -15.41
N TYR A 739 2.48 -9.34 -14.22
CA TYR A 739 1.32 -8.47 -14.09
C TYR A 739 1.47 -7.16 -14.86
N ARG A 740 2.68 -6.61 -15.01
CA ARG A 740 2.91 -5.41 -15.81
C ARG A 740 2.67 -5.68 -17.29
N GLU A 741 3.10 -6.83 -17.80
CA GLU A 741 2.83 -7.24 -19.19
C GLU A 741 1.34 -7.46 -19.43
N ILE A 742 0.64 -8.09 -18.46
CA ILE A 742 -0.82 -8.25 -18.49
C ILE A 742 -1.50 -6.88 -18.56
N LEU A 743 -1.14 -5.95 -17.69
CA LEU A 743 -1.75 -4.62 -17.65
C LEU A 743 -1.49 -3.83 -18.94
N LEU A 744 -0.25 -3.84 -19.45
CA LEU A 744 0.11 -3.08 -20.65
C LEU A 744 -0.48 -3.67 -21.94
N HIS A 745 -0.87 -4.95 -21.93
CA HIS A 745 -1.66 -5.56 -23.01
C HIS A 745 -3.09 -4.99 -23.06
N TYR A 746 -3.72 -4.74 -21.91
CA TYR A 746 -5.10 -4.24 -21.84
C TYR A 746 -5.23 -2.71 -21.76
N PHE A 747 -4.18 -2.01 -21.34
CA PHE A 747 -4.15 -0.55 -21.21
C PHE A 747 -3.03 0.04 -22.08
N ASN A 748 -3.32 0.19 -23.37
CA ASN A 748 -2.32 0.54 -24.39
C ASN A 748 -1.65 1.89 -24.13
N GLY A 749 -0.32 1.89 -24.08
CA GLY A 749 0.47 3.11 -23.89
C GLY A 749 0.41 3.70 -22.49
N ALA A 750 -0.25 3.04 -21.54
CA ALA A 750 -0.17 3.39 -20.12
C ALA A 750 1.19 2.98 -19.51
N SER A 751 1.46 3.44 -18.30
CA SER A 751 2.57 2.99 -17.44
C SER A 751 2.04 2.55 -16.08
N VAL A 752 2.78 1.68 -15.40
CA VAL A 752 2.49 1.27 -14.02
C VAL A 752 3.45 2.00 -13.10
N ASP A 753 2.94 3.01 -12.40
CA ASP A 753 3.71 3.96 -11.59
C ASP A 753 3.31 3.90 -10.11
N LYS A 754 4.23 4.25 -9.23
CA LYS A 754 3.98 4.30 -7.77
C LYS A 754 3.64 5.74 -7.34
N GLN A 755 2.45 5.93 -6.79
CA GLN A 755 1.94 7.25 -6.39
C GLN A 755 2.20 7.62 -4.93
N TYR A 756 2.29 6.64 -4.03
CA TYR A 756 2.50 6.91 -2.59
C TYR A 756 3.26 5.80 -1.86
#